data_AF-A0A8J5TVX3-F1
#
_entry.id   AF-A0A8J5TVX3-F1
#
_cell.length_a   1.000
_cell.length_b   1.000
_cell.length_c   1.000
_cell.angle_alpha   90.00
_cell.angle_beta   90.00
_cell.angle_gamma   90.00
#
_symmetry.space_group_name_H-M   'P 1'
#
loop_
_entity.id
_entity.type
_entity.pdbx_description
1 polymer ?
#
loop_
_entity_poly.entity_id
_entity_poly.type
_entity_poly.pdbx_seq_one_letter_code
_entity_poly.pdbx_strand_id
1 'polypeptide(L)'
;MEITSRPRLLWTAALSLLVARLILQIFMPSRLDSDYAQKSGFELVPVDCFNSSLRATGVDIILVHGLGSNPDTTWQKLAKNVSRNHTDPASQGKQFVNWVSDFLCEDFPPEVRRHARVFFYNYDSYWKNDAIEERRSRLGHELFEEVTSMAVKTPERSIIFVGHSYGGLVIKEALLKAQHLHSRRLVDILPQTKAIIFLGTPHVGSASISLSVKAAQFFHAFGLAPLPSIVEAITHDSVELQDLHRQFEAISGHVRIVNFHEERETLGFWGLWSDFAVKKQSATLDRPNAETIGLYTDHSGLNKFGERDSNYEMIRNKLIELVKAIIANARIGASVYSVPQKTDKLYTERRNLSDRLEEKLNKPLNGSDQVAHAVAISGLGGAGKTQLALRYVERHKLHYDPILWIDARSQEAIRSSFQRCAQGLNLLTETYSTVPNMAALRDDPAVRVVLSWLQNRNHLQDEWLVILDSADDLNNGIRDVIPSGVRGSIILTSRDIECDKVLPPGSQRLQVGTMEPSDAISFLLRHLNLNATEVPEDIHNLAQSICENVQHLALAVHLAGAHIRSSCAKDVNFESDNYSNTYLNPRNCLERYLQHQENHRNQPLQNSTATLTSMLGLASTHMHQGQWKEAEDLFVQVIEPFKRILGADHPGTLNSMNTLASTYMHQGRWKEAEEHLIPVVEARKRLLGLEHPNTLTSMHNLASTYMHQARWKEAEAIFVQVIEPSKGVLGVDHPDTLASMSNLASTYMRQRRWKEAEDLFMQVIEPSKRVLGAEHPDTLNSMSNLVLTFSYQGRWKEAEVLFLQLREARKRVLDVEHPDTLANVGSI
;
A
#
# COMPACT_ATOMS: atom_id res chain seq x y z
N MET A 1 58.05 -43.20 -79.65
CA MET A 1 57.96 -41.92 -78.91
C MET A 1 56.60 -41.36 -79.28
N GLU A 2 55.58 -41.29 -78.43
CA GLU A 2 55.51 -40.62 -77.13
C GLU A 2 54.52 -41.36 -76.20
N ILE A 3 54.96 -41.69 -74.98
CA ILE A 3 54.10 -42.05 -73.85
C ILE A 3 54.56 -41.18 -72.68
N THR A 4 53.99 -39.98 -72.51
CA THR A 4 54.08 -39.23 -71.24
C THR A 4 53.05 -38.09 -71.21
N SER A 5 51.79 -38.37 -70.85
CA SER A 5 50.89 -37.30 -70.33
C SER A 5 49.68 -37.82 -69.55
N ARG A 6 49.20 -39.05 -69.79
CA ARG A 6 48.04 -39.61 -69.09
C ARG A 6 48.18 -39.87 -67.57
N PRO A 7 49.35 -40.22 -66.99
CA PRO A 7 49.41 -40.44 -65.54
C PRO A 7 49.24 -39.13 -64.75
N ARG A 8 49.76 -38.01 -65.26
CA ARG A 8 49.68 -36.72 -64.55
C ARG A 8 48.25 -36.21 -64.42
N LEU A 9 47.40 -36.40 -65.43
CA LEU A 9 45.99 -35.98 -65.39
C LEU A 9 45.15 -36.82 -64.41
N LEU A 10 45.39 -38.12 -64.31
CA LEU A 10 44.70 -38.99 -63.35
C LEU A 10 45.14 -38.70 -61.91
N TRP A 11 46.43 -38.43 -61.69
CA TRP A 11 46.95 -38.04 -60.38
C TRP A 11 46.51 -36.64 -59.96
N THR A 12 46.44 -35.67 -60.87
CA THR A 12 45.91 -34.33 -60.55
C THR A 12 44.41 -34.37 -60.30
N ALA A 13 43.63 -35.16 -61.05
CA ALA A 13 42.21 -35.34 -60.79
C ALA A 13 41.96 -36.04 -59.45
N ALA A 14 42.71 -37.11 -59.15
CA ALA A 14 42.61 -37.82 -57.87
C ALA A 14 43.04 -36.95 -56.69
N LEU A 15 44.13 -36.17 -56.82
CA LEU A 15 44.58 -35.24 -55.79
C LEU A 15 43.58 -34.09 -55.61
N SER A 16 42.97 -33.59 -56.69
CA SER A 16 41.92 -32.56 -56.62
C SER A 16 40.65 -33.09 -55.96
N LEU A 17 40.24 -34.33 -56.24
CA LEU A 17 39.15 -35.02 -55.58
C LEU A 17 39.45 -35.30 -54.10
N LEU A 18 40.70 -35.67 -53.77
CA LEU A 18 41.15 -35.91 -52.40
C LEU A 18 41.17 -34.60 -51.60
N VAL A 19 41.69 -33.52 -52.18
CA VAL A 19 41.71 -32.17 -51.59
C VAL A 19 40.29 -31.64 -51.46
N ALA A 20 39.43 -31.80 -52.47
CA ALA A 20 38.01 -31.44 -52.38
C ALA A 20 37.28 -32.25 -51.29
N ARG A 21 37.57 -33.55 -51.16
CA ARG A 21 37.04 -34.40 -50.09
C ARG A 21 37.55 -33.98 -48.71
N LEU A 22 38.84 -33.66 -48.59
CA LEU A 22 39.45 -33.17 -47.33
C LEU A 22 38.84 -31.81 -46.94
N ILE A 23 38.63 -30.93 -47.91
CA ILE A 23 38.00 -29.62 -47.70
C ILE A 23 36.53 -29.80 -47.35
N LEU A 24 35.80 -30.70 -48.00
CA LEU A 24 34.43 -31.06 -47.62
C LEU A 24 34.36 -31.67 -46.22
N GLN A 25 35.37 -32.45 -45.79
CA GLN A 25 35.49 -32.93 -44.40
C GLN A 25 35.77 -31.79 -43.41
N ILE A 26 36.48 -30.74 -43.81
CA ILE A 26 36.78 -29.59 -42.93
C ILE A 26 35.58 -28.63 -42.83
N PHE A 27 34.88 -28.37 -43.93
CA PHE A 27 33.76 -27.43 -43.97
C PHE A 27 32.39 -28.08 -43.72
N MET A 28 32.27 -29.38 -43.92
CA MET A 28 31.04 -30.17 -43.72
C MET A 28 31.36 -31.57 -43.12
N PRO A 29 32.04 -31.64 -41.96
CA PRO A 29 32.55 -32.89 -41.37
C PRO A 29 31.51 -34.00 -41.23
N SER A 30 30.27 -33.63 -40.88
CA SER A 30 29.15 -34.55 -40.70
C SER A 30 28.61 -35.21 -41.98
N ARG A 31 29.09 -34.82 -43.18
CA ARG A 31 28.60 -35.38 -44.46
C ARG A 31 29.38 -36.61 -44.93
N LEU A 32 30.56 -36.87 -44.36
CA LEU A 32 31.48 -37.90 -44.86
C LEU A 32 31.88 -38.92 -43.79
N ASP A 33 31.52 -38.70 -42.53
CA ASP A 33 31.91 -39.52 -41.40
C ASP A 33 30.76 -39.65 -40.39
N SER A 34 30.35 -40.89 -40.08
CA SER A 34 29.22 -41.19 -39.19
C SER A 34 29.52 -40.90 -37.72
N ASP A 35 30.80 -40.78 -37.34
CA ASP A 35 31.20 -40.41 -35.98
C ASP A 35 30.96 -38.92 -35.66
N TYR A 36 30.69 -38.10 -36.69
CA TYR A 36 30.23 -36.71 -36.57
C TYR A 36 28.70 -36.57 -36.65
N ALA A 37 27.95 -37.67 -36.54
CA ALA A 37 26.49 -37.64 -36.44
C ALA A 37 26.04 -36.86 -35.19
N GLN A 38 24.82 -36.30 -35.27
CA GLN A 38 24.18 -35.50 -34.23
C GLN A 38 24.30 -36.16 -32.85
N LYS A 39 24.88 -35.46 -31.86
CA LYS A 39 24.90 -35.91 -30.46
C LYS A 39 23.56 -35.72 -29.77
N SER A 40 22.79 -34.74 -30.22
CA SER A 40 21.42 -34.43 -29.80
C SER A 40 20.43 -35.03 -30.79
N GLY A 41 19.42 -35.77 -30.34
CA GLY A 41 18.39 -36.35 -31.22
C GLY A 41 17.63 -35.31 -32.07
N PHE A 42 16.82 -35.81 -33.02
CA PHE A 42 15.91 -34.99 -33.84
C PHE A 42 14.66 -34.59 -33.05
N GLU A 43 14.83 -33.65 -32.13
CA GLU A 43 13.77 -33.21 -31.21
C GLU A 43 13.97 -31.76 -30.75
N LEU A 44 13.05 -31.27 -29.93
CA LEU A 44 13.17 -29.99 -29.25
C LEU A 44 14.07 -30.14 -28.00
N VAL A 45 15.25 -29.51 -28.02
CA VAL A 45 16.27 -29.65 -26.98
C VAL A 45 16.41 -28.35 -26.18
N PRO A 46 16.25 -28.35 -24.84
CA PRO A 46 16.45 -27.16 -24.01
C PRO A 46 17.92 -26.73 -23.97
N VAL A 47 18.17 -25.44 -23.83
CA VAL A 47 19.51 -24.89 -23.62
C VAL A 47 19.82 -24.84 -22.11
N ASP A 48 20.78 -25.66 -21.67
CA ASP A 48 21.08 -25.96 -20.25
C ASP A 48 21.34 -24.75 -19.34
N CYS A 49 21.78 -23.60 -19.88
CA CYS A 49 22.10 -22.41 -19.08
C CYS A 49 20.88 -21.56 -18.68
N PHE A 50 19.69 -21.84 -19.22
CA PHE A 50 18.44 -21.26 -18.73
C PHE A 50 17.88 -22.14 -17.62
N ASN A 51 17.85 -21.61 -16.39
CA ASN A 51 17.42 -22.32 -15.19
C ASN A 51 16.04 -22.98 -15.43
N SER A 52 15.88 -24.24 -15.03
CA SER A 52 14.70 -25.12 -15.24
C SER A 52 13.46 -24.70 -14.43
N SER A 53 13.45 -23.46 -13.96
CA SER A 53 12.57 -22.93 -12.95
C SER A 53 11.22 -22.51 -13.59
N LEU A 54 10.37 -23.51 -13.87
CA LEU A 54 9.12 -23.42 -14.63
C LEU A 54 8.10 -22.40 -14.07
N ARG A 55 8.10 -21.17 -14.61
CA ARG A 55 6.97 -20.23 -14.49
C ARG A 55 5.86 -20.61 -15.47
N ALA A 56 4.61 -20.54 -15.03
CA ALA A 56 3.42 -20.82 -15.85
C ALA A 56 3.36 -19.87 -17.05
N THR A 57 3.71 -18.60 -16.84
CA THR A 57 3.77 -17.56 -17.86
C THR A 57 5.21 -17.26 -18.28
N GLY A 58 5.40 -16.85 -19.54
CA GLY A 58 6.72 -16.50 -20.06
C GLY A 58 6.82 -16.69 -21.57
N VAL A 59 8.06 -16.77 -22.05
CA VAL A 59 8.38 -16.87 -23.48
C VAL A 59 9.27 -18.08 -23.75
N ASP A 60 8.92 -18.87 -24.76
CA ASP A 60 9.74 -19.95 -25.30
C ASP A 60 10.35 -19.51 -26.61
N ILE A 61 11.67 -19.44 -26.66
CA ILE A 61 12.44 -19.05 -27.84
C ILE A 61 12.95 -20.32 -28.50
N ILE A 62 12.48 -20.59 -29.72
CA ILE A 62 12.78 -21.83 -30.45
C ILE A 62 13.65 -21.49 -31.66
N LEU A 63 14.90 -21.94 -31.63
CA LEU A 63 15.87 -21.74 -32.70
C LEU A 63 15.81 -22.91 -33.69
N VAL A 64 15.49 -22.60 -34.94
CA VAL A 64 15.32 -23.56 -36.04
C VAL A 64 16.45 -23.33 -37.05
N HIS A 65 17.30 -24.34 -37.22
CA HIS A 65 18.44 -24.26 -38.14
C HIS A 65 18.05 -24.34 -39.62
N GLY A 66 18.98 -24.04 -40.53
CA GLY A 66 18.79 -24.12 -41.98
C GLY A 66 19.16 -25.48 -42.61
N LEU A 67 19.01 -25.58 -43.94
CA LEU A 67 19.38 -26.76 -44.73
C LEU A 67 20.89 -27.03 -44.71
N GLY A 68 21.26 -28.32 -44.77
CA GLY A 68 22.65 -28.75 -44.87
C GLY A 68 23.52 -28.46 -43.64
N SER A 69 22.91 -28.05 -42.52
CA SER A 69 23.58 -27.80 -41.24
C SER A 69 23.28 -28.93 -40.23
N ASN A 70 23.83 -28.83 -39.02
CA ASN A 70 23.44 -29.60 -37.84
C ASN A 70 23.40 -28.60 -36.67
N PRO A 71 22.45 -28.70 -35.73
CA PRO A 71 22.36 -27.87 -34.53
C PRO A 71 23.68 -27.67 -33.79
N ASP A 72 24.54 -28.69 -33.73
CA ASP A 72 25.89 -28.61 -33.15
C ASP A 72 26.81 -27.63 -33.89
N THR A 73 26.48 -27.21 -35.11
CA THR A 73 27.36 -26.39 -35.97
C THR A 73 26.67 -25.14 -36.54
N THR A 74 25.34 -25.07 -36.49
CA THR A 74 24.54 -23.94 -36.99
C THR A 74 24.85 -22.67 -36.21
N TRP A 75 24.85 -22.79 -34.88
CA TRP A 75 24.99 -21.67 -33.96
C TRP A 75 26.42 -21.50 -33.46
N GLN A 76 27.38 -22.27 -34.01
CA GLN A 76 28.77 -22.29 -33.60
C GLN A 76 29.71 -21.57 -34.58
N LYS A 77 30.74 -20.91 -34.02
CA LYS A 77 31.87 -20.36 -34.76
C LYS A 77 33.18 -20.85 -34.13
N LEU A 78 34.22 -21.03 -34.95
CA LEU A 78 35.56 -21.35 -34.45
C LEU A 78 36.04 -20.19 -33.55
N ALA A 79 36.49 -20.52 -32.34
CA ALA A 79 37.11 -19.54 -31.46
C ALA A 79 38.38 -19.00 -32.13
N LYS A 80 38.59 -17.68 -32.16
CA LYS A 80 39.84 -17.11 -32.69
C LYS A 80 40.99 -17.59 -31.80
N ASN A 81 41.97 -18.30 -32.37
CA ASN A 81 43.17 -18.72 -31.64
C ASN A 81 43.97 -17.50 -31.15
N VAL A 82 44.04 -17.35 -29.82
CA VAL A 82 45.14 -16.80 -29.01
C VAL A 82 45.99 -15.72 -29.69
N SER A 83 45.48 -14.48 -29.75
CA SER A 83 46.35 -13.31 -29.69
C SER A 83 45.95 -12.46 -28.49
N ARG A 84 46.88 -12.37 -27.54
CA ARG A 84 46.83 -11.63 -26.27
C ARG A 84 45.95 -10.38 -26.35
N ASN A 85 44.75 -10.48 -25.77
CA ASN A 85 43.90 -9.42 -25.18
C ASN A 85 42.43 -9.85 -25.33
N HIS A 86 41.98 -10.85 -24.57
CA HIS A 86 40.56 -11.14 -24.45
C HIS A 86 39.99 -10.45 -23.20
N THR A 87 39.01 -9.59 -23.40
CA THR A 87 38.16 -9.00 -22.37
C THR A 87 36.96 -9.89 -22.01
N ASP A 88 36.82 -11.06 -22.65
CA ASP A 88 35.62 -11.90 -22.57
C ASP A 88 35.90 -13.29 -21.93
N PRO A 89 35.41 -13.56 -20.71
CA PRO A 89 35.66 -14.81 -19.98
C PRO A 89 35.08 -16.07 -20.62
N ALA A 90 33.95 -15.97 -21.34
CA ALA A 90 33.15 -17.13 -21.78
C ALA A 90 33.78 -17.94 -22.93
N SER A 91 34.76 -17.36 -23.63
CA SER A 91 35.46 -17.95 -24.78
C SER A 91 36.79 -18.64 -24.43
N GLN A 92 37.24 -18.55 -23.17
CA GLN A 92 38.54 -19.07 -22.76
C GLN A 92 38.60 -20.60 -22.80
N GLY A 93 39.49 -21.15 -23.63
CA GLY A 93 39.80 -22.58 -23.68
C GLY A 93 38.88 -23.46 -24.55
N LYS A 94 37.85 -22.90 -25.19
CA LYS A 94 36.98 -23.62 -26.12
C LYS A 94 37.49 -23.53 -27.57
N GLN A 95 37.42 -24.64 -28.32
CA GLN A 95 37.74 -24.65 -29.76
C GLN A 95 36.62 -24.05 -30.62
N PHE A 96 35.36 -24.24 -30.21
CA PHE A 96 34.17 -23.69 -30.84
C PHE A 96 33.31 -22.99 -29.79
N VAL A 97 32.70 -21.88 -30.19
CA VAL A 97 31.80 -21.07 -29.36
C VAL A 97 30.39 -21.18 -29.93
N ASN A 98 29.42 -21.59 -29.11
CA ASN A 98 27.98 -21.53 -29.43
C ASN A 98 27.38 -20.34 -28.71
N TRP A 99 27.13 -19.24 -29.42
CA TRP A 99 26.68 -18.00 -28.78
C TRP A 99 25.34 -18.14 -28.03
N VAL A 100 24.49 -19.10 -28.39
CA VAL A 100 23.18 -19.30 -27.75
C VAL A 100 23.34 -19.92 -26.36
N SER A 101 24.19 -20.94 -26.23
CA SER A 101 24.47 -21.59 -24.94
C SER A 101 25.58 -20.90 -24.14
N ASP A 102 26.50 -20.19 -24.81
CA ASP A 102 27.68 -19.60 -24.17
C ASP A 102 27.51 -18.12 -23.81
N PHE A 103 26.77 -17.32 -24.60
CA PHE A 103 26.67 -15.86 -24.41
C PHE A 103 25.25 -15.38 -24.10
N LEU A 104 24.26 -15.85 -24.86
CA LEU A 104 22.90 -15.31 -24.86
C LEU A 104 22.24 -15.38 -23.48
N CYS A 105 22.46 -16.50 -22.77
CA CYS A 105 22.02 -16.69 -21.39
C CYS A 105 22.51 -15.59 -20.45
N GLU A 106 23.81 -15.30 -20.47
CA GLU A 106 24.46 -14.32 -19.59
C GLU A 106 24.09 -12.89 -19.96
N ASP A 107 23.90 -12.62 -21.24
CA ASP A 107 23.63 -11.28 -21.74
C ASP A 107 22.16 -10.88 -21.63
N PHE A 108 21.27 -11.81 -21.26
CA PHE A 108 19.89 -11.47 -20.93
C PHE A 108 19.81 -10.80 -19.54
N PRO A 109 19.17 -9.61 -19.45
CA PRO A 109 18.89 -8.98 -18.17
C PRO A 109 18.14 -9.93 -17.22
N PRO A 110 18.34 -9.85 -15.89
CA PRO A 110 17.67 -10.73 -14.93
C PRO A 110 16.15 -10.78 -15.09
N GLU A 111 15.51 -9.66 -15.46
CA GLU A 111 14.07 -9.62 -15.70
C GLU A 111 13.62 -10.43 -16.93
N VAL A 112 14.47 -10.54 -17.97
CA VAL A 112 14.21 -11.32 -19.19
C VAL A 112 14.52 -12.79 -18.94
N ARG A 113 15.69 -13.06 -18.34
CA ARG A 113 16.19 -14.42 -18.08
C ARG A 113 15.23 -15.24 -17.23
N ARG A 114 14.52 -14.62 -16.27
CA ARG A 114 13.51 -15.28 -15.42
C ARG A 114 12.24 -15.73 -16.16
N HIS A 115 11.99 -15.22 -17.36
CA HIS A 115 10.74 -15.49 -18.10
C HIS A 115 10.99 -16.18 -19.44
N ALA A 116 12.24 -16.27 -19.90
CA ALA A 116 12.61 -16.90 -21.17
C ALA A 116 13.11 -18.33 -20.96
N ARG A 117 12.63 -19.26 -21.79
CA ARG A 117 13.28 -20.56 -22.04
C ARG A 117 13.78 -20.56 -23.48
N VAL A 118 14.90 -21.22 -23.72
CA VAL A 118 15.48 -21.31 -25.05
C VAL A 118 15.65 -22.75 -25.43
N PHE A 119 15.27 -23.09 -26.66
CA PHE A 119 15.31 -24.42 -27.21
C PHE A 119 15.97 -24.39 -28.59
N PHE A 120 16.76 -25.41 -28.89
CA PHE A 120 17.08 -25.77 -30.26
C PHE A 120 16.01 -26.72 -30.79
N TYR A 121 15.56 -26.54 -32.02
CA TYR A 121 14.82 -27.56 -32.74
C TYR A 121 15.74 -28.23 -33.75
N ASN A 122 15.94 -29.53 -33.55
CA ASN A 122 16.88 -30.34 -34.30
C ASN A 122 16.12 -31.22 -35.28
N TYR A 123 16.45 -31.14 -36.56
CA TYR A 123 15.84 -31.99 -37.58
C TYR A 123 16.87 -32.47 -38.59
N ASP A 124 16.54 -33.53 -39.34
CA ASP A 124 17.40 -34.00 -40.42
C ASP A 124 17.37 -32.97 -41.54
N SER A 125 18.45 -32.18 -41.64
CA SER A 125 18.70 -31.17 -42.66
C SER A 125 19.59 -31.69 -43.81
N TYR A 126 19.96 -32.98 -43.83
CA TYR A 126 20.83 -33.58 -44.84
C TYR A 126 20.05 -34.15 -46.03
N TRP A 127 20.52 -33.89 -47.24
CA TRP A 127 19.83 -34.23 -48.49
C TRP A 127 19.57 -35.74 -48.63
N LYS A 128 18.29 -36.12 -48.62
CA LYS A 128 17.80 -37.44 -49.07
C LYS A 128 17.09 -37.23 -50.41
N ASN A 129 16.95 -38.30 -51.20
CA ASN A 129 16.35 -38.29 -52.55
C ASN A 129 14.85 -37.90 -52.59
N ASP A 130 14.27 -37.46 -51.48
CA ASP A 130 12.87 -37.08 -51.36
C ASP A 130 12.61 -35.74 -52.04
N ALA A 131 11.39 -35.53 -52.55
CA ALA A 131 10.96 -34.25 -53.09
C ALA A 131 11.03 -33.15 -52.01
N ILE A 132 11.56 -31.97 -52.36
CA ILE A 132 11.77 -30.85 -51.41
C ILE A 132 10.47 -30.41 -50.74
N GLU A 133 9.36 -30.48 -51.46
CA GLU A 133 8.04 -30.11 -50.95
C GLU A 133 7.56 -31.10 -49.87
N GLU A 134 7.58 -32.40 -50.18
CA GLU A 134 7.23 -33.46 -49.23
C GLU A 134 8.11 -33.37 -47.97
N ARG A 135 9.39 -33.04 -48.17
CA ARG A 135 10.31 -32.79 -47.07
C ARG A 135 9.95 -31.55 -46.26
N ARG A 136 9.68 -30.40 -46.87
CA ARG A 136 9.29 -29.17 -46.16
C ARG A 136 8.03 -29.42 -45.33
N SER A 137 7.02 -30.03 -45.95
CA SER A 137 5.75 -30.31 -45.29
C SER A 137 5.91 -31.30 -44.14
N ARG A 138 6.73 -32.34 -44.31
CA ARG A 138 7.08 -33.28 -43.23
C ARG A 138 7.81 -32.59 -42.08
N LEU A 139 8.85 -31.80 -42.37
CA LEU A 139 9.62 -31.09 -41.34
C LEU A 139 8.78 -30.05 -40.58
N GLY A 140 7.88 -29.36 -41.29
CA GLY A 140 6.91 -28.44 -40.68
C GLY A 140 5.92 -29.18 -39.78
N HIS A 141 5.47 -30.36 -40.19
CA HIS A 141 4.59 -31.20 -39.38
C HIS A 141 5.30 -31.72 -38.11
N GLU A 142 6.53 -32.21 -38.22
CA GLU A 142 7.34 -32.66 -37.08
C GLU A 142 7.58 -31.51 -36.08
N LEU A 143 7.94 -30.31 -36.57
CA LEU A 143 8.11 -29.12 -35.72
C LEU A 143 6.80 -28.76 -35.01
N PHE A 144 5.68 -28.81 -35.74
CA PHE A 144 4.35 -28.54 -35.17
C PHE A 144 4.01 -29.51 -34.02
N GLU A 145 4.27 -30.81 -34.19
CA GLU A 145 3.98 -31.82 -33.15
C GLU A 145 4.83 -31.61 -31.90
N GLU A 146 6.14 -31.37 -32.05
CA GLU A 146 7.05 -31.11 -30.92
C GLU A 146 6.67 -29.85 -30.15
N VAL A 147 6.42 -28.75 -30.87
CA VAL A 147 6.01 -27.47 -30.24
C VAL A 147 4.65 -27.61 -29.57
N THR A 148 3.71 -28.35 -30.16
CA THR A 148 2.40 -28.60 -29.56
C THR A 148 2.53 -29.45 -28.29
N SER A 149 3.36 -30.49 -28.30
CA SER A 149 3.66 -31.32 -27.13
C SER A 149 4.23 -30.50 -25.97
N MET A 150 5.11 -29.53 -26.28
CA MET A 150 5.60 -28.56 -25.30
C MET A 150 4.50 -27.60 -24.83
N ALA A 151 3.74 -27.02 -25.76
CA ALA A 151 2.70 -26.04 -25.48
C ALA A 151 1.56 -26.59 -24.61
N VAL A 152 1.22 -27.88 -24.74
CA VAL A 152 0.24 -28.56 -23.88
C VAL A 152 0.69 -28.57 -22.41
N LYS A 153 1.99 -28.67 -22.15
CA LYS A 153 2.54 -28.66 -20.77
C LYS A 153 2.58 -27.25 -20.17
N THR A 154 2.64 -26.22 -21.02
CA THR A 154 2.75 -24.82 -20.59
C THR A 154 1.90 -23.90 -21.48
N PRO A 155 0.55 -23.96 -21.39
CA PRO A 155 -0.35 -23.30 -22.33
C PRO A 155 -0.36 -21.78 -22.24
N GLU A 156 0.13 -21.20 -21.15
CA GLU A 156 0.17 -19.76 -20.90
C GLU A 156 1.45 -19.09 -21.42
N ARG A 157 2.39 -19.87 -21.96
CA ARG A 157 3.66 -19.35 -22.49
C ARG A 157 3.50 -18.93 -23.95
N SER A 158 4.07 -17.78 -24.27
CA SER A 158 4.17 -17.27 -25.63
C SER A 158 5.38 -17.86 -26.34
N ILE A 159 5.33 -17.97 -27.67
CA ILE A 159 6.39 -18.55 -28.48
C ILE A 159 7.03 -17.45 -29.34
N ILE A 160 8.37 -17.46 -29.39
CA ILE A 160 9.18 -16.75 -30.38
C ILE A 160 9.94 -17.79 -31.19
N PHE A 161 9.79 -17.77 -32.51
CA PHE A 161 10.65 -18.56 -33.39
C PHE A 161 11.83 -17.74 -33.90
N VAL A 162 12.99 -18.38 -34.03
CA VAL A 162 14.17 -17.84 -34.71
C VAL A 162 14.58 -18.82 -35.81
N GLY A 163 14.28 -18.49 -37.06
CA GLY A 163 14.57 -19.34 -38.21
C GLY A 163 15.76 -18.83 -39.01
N HIS A 164 16.79 -19.66 -39.19
CA HIS A 164 17.86 -19.37 -40.15
C HIS A 164 17.57 -20.00 -41.51
N SER A 165 17.63 -19.18 -42.57
CA SER A 165 17.50 -19.63 -43.95
C SER A 165 16.27 -20.52 -44.17
N TYR A 166 16.43 -21.77 -44.61
CA TYR A 166 15.32 -22.72 -44.81
C TYR A 166 14.53 -23.03 -43.54
N GLY A 167 15.13 -22.91 -42.35
CA GLY A 167 14.42 -23.08 -41.07
C GLY A 167 13.25 -22.11 -40.91
N GLY A 168 13.36 -20.91 -41.49
CA GLY A 168 12.25 -19.96 -41.56
C GLY A 168 11.07 -20.46 -42.39
N LEU A 169 11.31 -21.23 -43.45
CA LEU A 169 10.26 -21.86 -44.26
C LEU A 169 9.59 -23.02 -43.51
N VAL A 170 10.38 -23.79 -42.74
CA VAL A 170 9.85 -24.86 -41.86
C VAL A 170 8.91 -24.28 -40.80
N ILE A 171 9.25 -23.12 -40.22
CA ILE A 171 8.38 -22.40 -39.27
C ILE A 171 7.06 -21.98 -39.94
N LYS A 172 7.10 -21.41 -41.15
CA LYS A 172 5.88 -21.03 -41.88
C LYS A 172 4.95 -22.24 -42.09
N GLU A 173 5.52 -23.36 -42.53
CA GLU A 173 4.77 -24.60 -42.75
C GLU A 173 4.16 -25.13 -41.45
N ALA A 174 4.91 -25.13 -40.34
CA ALA A 174 4.42 -25.57 -39.03
C ALA A 174 3.20 -24.75 -38.56
N LEU A 175 3.22 -23.43 -38.76
CA LEU A 175 2.11 -22.54 -38.38
C LEU A 175 0.88 -22.71 -39.28
N LEU A 176 1.06 -23.01 -40.57
CA LEU A 176 -0.04 -23.35 -41.47
C LEU A 176 -0.70 -24.67 -41.09
N LYS A 177 0.09 -25.69 -40.71
CA LYS A 177 -0.45 -26.94 -40.17
C LYS A 177 -1.26 -26.70 -38.89
N ALA A 178 -0.81 -25.80 -38.02
CA ALA A 178 -1.54 -25.43 -36.81
C ALA A 178 -2.95 -24.88 -37.12
N GLN A 179 -3.07 -24.02 -38.14
CA GLN A 179 -4.38 -23.49 -38.56
C GLN A 179 -5.33 -24.60 -39.01
N HIS A 180 -4.85 -25.56 -39.80
CA HIS A 180 -5.69 -26.65 -40.32
C HIS A 180 -6.15 -27.66 -39.26
N LEU A 181 -5.42 -27.77 -38.15
CA LEU A 181 -5.68 -28.76 -37.09
C LEU A 181 -6.30 -28.17 -35.81
N HIS A 182 -6.66 -26.88 -35.82
CA HIS A 182 -7.18 -26.13 -34.66
C HIS A 182 -8.38 -26.81 -33.96
N SER A 183 -9.26 -27.47 -34.69
CA SER A 183 -10.49 -28.07 -34.17
C SER A 183 -10.32 -29.40 -33.41
N ARG A 184 -9.09 -29.96 -33.35
CA ARG A 184 -8.85 -31.32 -32.80
C ARG A 184 -7.95 -31.37 -31.56
N ARG A 185 -7.46 -30.24 -31.02
CA ARG A 185 -6.47 -30.24 -29.91
C ARG A 185 -6.79 -29.28 -28.78
N LEU A 186 -6.22 -29.57 -27.62
CA LEU A 186 -6.40 -28.85 -26.36
C LEU A 186 -5.73 -27.45 -26.33
N VAL A 187 -4.72 -27.22 -27.17
CA VAL A 187 -3.92 -25.98 -27.20
C VAL A 187 -3.62 -25.59 -28.65
N ASP A 188 -3.75 -24.30 -28.96
CA ASP A 188 -3.41 -23.73 -30.26
C ASP A 188 -2.11 -22.91 -30.17
N ILE A 189 -1.10 -23.31 -30.95
CA ILE A 189 0.22 -22.65 -30.96
C ILE A 189 0.23 -21.37 -31.80
N LEU A 190 -0.75 -21.15 -32.67
CA LEU A 190 -0.84 -19.96 -33.53
C LEU A 190 -1.04 -18.67 -32.70
N PRO A 191 -2.01 -18.58 -31.76
CA PRO A 191 -2.16 -17.42 -30.88
C PRO A 191 -1.05 -17.32 -29.84
N GLN A 192 -0.38 -18.42 -29.48
CA GLN A 192 0.79 -18.40 -28.60
C GLN A 192 2.02 -17.81 -29.29
N THR A 193 2.15 -17.99 -30.61
CA THR A 193 3.26 -17.42 -31.38
C THR A 193 3.08 -15.90 -31.48
N LYS A 194 3.95 -15.14 -30.80
CA LYS A 194 3.88 -13.67 -30.74
C LYS A 194 4.90 -12.98 -31.63
N ALA A 195 6.04 -13.63 -31.89
CA ALA A 195 7.06 -13.08 -32.79
C ALA A 195 7.83 -14.16 -33.55
N ILE A 196 8.37 -13.78 -34.71
CA ILE A 196 9.28 -14.62 -35.49
C ILE A 196 10.44 -13.75 -35.98
N ILE A 197 11.67 -14.21 -35.73
CA ILE A 197 12.90 -13.64 -36.29
C ILE A 197 13.36 -14.53 -37.45
N PHE A 198 13.46 -13.95 -38.63
CA PHE A 198 14.01 -14.60 -39.81
C PHE A 198 15.44 -14.12 -40.04
N LEU A 199 16.40 -15.04 -40.04
CA LEU A 199 17.80 -14.78 -40.36
C LEU A 199 18.06 -15.24 -41.80
N GLY A 200 17.91 -14.34 -42.77
CA GLY A 200 18.13 -14.62 -44.19
C GLY A 200 17.15 -15.64 -44.78
N THR A 201 15.87 -15.64 -44.37
CA THR A 201 14.89 -16.59 -44.92
C THR A 201 14.48 -16.18 -46.34
N PRO A 202 14.58 -17.07 -47.35
CA PRO A 202 14.24 -16.72 -48.74
C PRO A 202 12.73 -16.78 -48.97
N HIS A 203 12.00 -15.73 -48.61
CA HIS A 203 10.54 -15.69 -48.72
C HIS A 203 10.01 -15.72 -50.15
N VAL A 204 10.79 -15.22 -51.12
CA VAL A 204 10.44 -15.19 -52.56
C VAL A 204 11.46 -16.01 -53.39
N GLY A 205 12.17 -16.94 -52.73
CA GLY A 205 13.26 -17.73 -53.33
C GLY A 205 14.57 -16.95 -53.48
N SER A 206 15.68 -17.62 -53.78
CA SER A 206 16.98 -16.94 -53.96
C SER A 206 17.10 -16.47 -55.41
N ALA A 207 17.38 -15.18 -55.59
CA ALA A 207 17.53 -14.58 -56.91
C ALA A 207 18.88 -14.88 -57.58
N SER A 208 19.57 -15.95 -57.19
CA SER A 208 20.83 -16.35 -57.80
C SER A 208 20.65 -17.58 -58.70
N ILE A 209 19.99 -17.37 -59.84
CA ILE A 209 20.23 -18.21 -61.02
C ILE A 209 21.75 -18.31 -61.27
N SER A 210 22.51 -17.26 -60.93
CA SER A 210 23.97 -17.21 -60.91
C SER A 210 24.64 -18.22 -59.97
N LEU A 211 24.25 -18.33 -58.70
CA LEU A 211 24.96 -19.16 -57.70
C LEU A 211 24.65 -20.64 -57.90
N SER A 212 23.41 -20.98 -58.26
CA SER A 212 23.00 -22.35 -58.56
C SER A 212 23.59 -22.85 -59.87
N VAL A 213 23.64 -22.01 -60.92
CA VAL A 213 24.32 -22.32 -62.19
C VAL A 213 25.83 -22.36 -62.01
N LYS A 214 26.46 -21.42 -61.28
CA LYS A 214 27.91 -21.43 -61.02
C LYS A 214 28.34 -22.62 -60.15
N ALA A 215 27.54 -22.99 -59.15
CA ALA A 215 27.78 -24.18 -58.34
C ALA A 215 27.60 -25.46 -59.17
N ALA A 216 26.53 -25.56 -59.97
CA ALA A 216 26.32 -26.70 -60.87
C ALA A 216 27.44 -26.83 -61.92
N GLN A 217 27.88 -25.71 -62.52
CA GLN A 217 29.03 -25.65 -63.44
C GLN A 217 30.33 -26.06 -62.75
N PHE A 218 30.55 -25.64 -61.50
CA PHE A 218 31.69 -26.07 -60.70
C PHE A 218 31.67 -27.57 -60.44
N PHE A 219 30.57 -28.14 -59.93
CA PHE A 219 30.47 -29.58 -59.67
C PHE A 219 30.63 -30.41 -60.96
N HIS A 220 30.04 -29.95 -62.06
CA HIS A 220 30.21 -30.57 -63.38
C HIS A 220 31.68 -30.53 -63.86
N ALA A 221 32.42 -29.43 -63.63
CA ALA A 221 33.82 -29.30 -64.00
C ALA A 221 34.76 -30.26 -63.23
N PHE A 222 34.30 -30.83 -62.11
CA PHE A 222 35.04 -31.82 -61.30
C PHE A 222 34.45 -33.24 -61.37
N GLY A 223 33.57 -33.52 -62.34
CA GLY A 223 33.01 -34.86 -62.55
C GLY A 223 32.04 -35.34 -61.45
N LEU A 224 31.54 -34.41 -60.63
CA LEU A 224 30.47 -34.68 -59.67
C LEU A 224 29.14 -34.44 -60.38
N ALA A 225 28.21 -35.40 -60.28
CA ALA A 225 26.87 -35.23 -60.84
C ALA A 225 26.24 -33.94 -60.25
N PRO A 226 25.78 -32.99 -61.08
CA PRO A 226 25.05 -31.84 -60.56
C PRO A 226 23.83 -32.37 -59.82
N LEU A 227 23.68 -32.04 -58.53
CA LEU A 227 22.50 -32.38 -57.74
C LEU A 227 21.33 -31.50 -58.23
N PRO A 228 20.40 -32.00 -59.08
CA PRO A 228 19.40 -31.15 -59.74
C PRO A 228 18.40 -30.57 -58.72
N SER A 229 18.19 -31.30 -57.62
CA SER A 229 17.25 -30.97 -56.55
C SER A 229 17.61 -29.71 -55.75
N ILE A 230 18.90 -29.39 -55.56
CA ILE A 230 19.30 -28.18 -54.82
C ILE A 230 19.03 -26.91 -55.63
N VAL A 231 19.13 -27.03 -56.96
CA VAL A 231 18.94 -25.93 -57.90
C VAL A 231 17.46 -25.60 -58.07
N GLU A 232 16.57 -26.60 -58.15
CA GLU A 232 15.11 -26.41 -58.23
C GLU A 232 14.43 -26.01 -56.91
N ALA A 233 15.05 -26.29 -55.74
CA ALA A 233 14.44 -26.07 -54.42
C ALA A 233 14.26 -24.59 -54.03
N ILE A 234 15.07 -23.69 -54.61
CA ILE A 234 15.18 -22.28 -54.21
C ILE A 234 15.17 -21.37 -55.46
N THR A 235 14.85 -21.92 -56.64
CA THR A 235 14.68 -21.15 -57.87
C THR A 235 13.60 -20.08 -57.70
N HIS A 236 13.97 -18.87 -58.10
CA HIS A 236 13.14 -17.67 -58.09
C HIS A 236 11.75 -17.94 -58.72
N ASP A 237 10.70 -17.37 -58.12
CA ASP A 237 9.30 -17.45 -58.57
C ASP A 237 8.66 -18.85 -58.59
N SER A 238 9.04 -19.75 -57.69
CA SER A 238 8.21 -20.93 -57.42
C SER A 238 6.84 -20.46 -56.93
N VAL A 239 5.77 -20.84 -57.65
CA VAL A 239 4.37 -20.55 -57.28
C VAL A 239 4.10 -21.02 -55.85
N GLU A 240 4.78 -22.08 -55.44
CA GLU A 240 4.66 -22.75 -54.15
C GLU A 240 5.18 -21.90 -52.99
N LEU A 241 6.35 -21.24 -53.11
CA LEU A 241 6.84 -20.33 -52.06
C LEU A 241 6.00 -19.05 -51.98
N GLN A 242 5.53 -18.55 -53.12
CA GLN A 242 4.60 -17.41 -53.15
C GLN A 242 3.28 -17.77 -52.47
N ASP A 243 2.77 -18.98 -52.69
CA ASP A 243 1.54 -19.46 -52.07
C ASP A 243 1.71 -19.73 -50.57
N LEU A 244 2.79 -20.43 -50.18
CA LEU A 244 3.18 -20.61 -48.77
C LEU A 244 3.26 -19.25 -48.05
N HIS A 245 3.87 -18.26 -48.71
CA HIS A 245 3.99 -16.94 -48.17
C HIS A 245 2.64 -16.23 -48.02
N ARG A 246 1.80 -16.26 -49.06
CA ARG A 246 0.45 -15.67 -49.04
C ARG A 246 -0.42 -16.27 -47.95
N GLN A 247 -0.41 -17.60 -47.83
CA GLN A 247 -1.13 -18.30 -46.76
C GLN A 247 -0.60 -17.93 -45.38
N PHE A 248 0.74 -17.89 -45.23
CA PHE A 248 1.36 -17.47 -43.97
C PHE A 248 0.98 -16.03 -43.59
N GLU A 249 0.93 -15.10 -44.55
CA GLU A 249 0.49 -13.72 -44.29
C GLU A 249 -0.96 -13.65 -43.80
N ALA A 250 -1.84 -14.48 -44.35
CA ALA A 250 -3.24 -14.54 -43.96
C ALA A 250 -3.43 -14.95 -42.48
N ILE A 251 -2.51 -15.75 -41.92
CA ILE A 251 -2.63 -16.29 -40.55
C ILE A 251 -1.77 -15.58 -39.51
N SER A 252 -0.77 -14.81 -39.95
CA SER A 252 0.27 -14.27 -39.07
C SER A 252 0.06 -12.81 -38.71
N GLY A 253 -1.10 -12.20 -39.01
CA GLY A 253 -1.35 -10.76 -38.80
C GLY A 253 -1.02 -10.24 -37.40
N HIS A 254 -1.24 -11.06 -36.37
CA HIS A 254 -0.93 -10.75 -34.96
C HIS A 254 0.54 -10.95 -34.56
N VAL A 255 1.34 -11.60 -35.41
CA VAL A 255 2.75 -11.94 -35.15
C VAL A 255 3.65 -10.77 -35.53
N ARG A 256 4.54 -10.35 -34.62
CA ARG A 256 5.63 -9.41 -34.93
C ARG A 256 6.73 -10.13 -35.70
N ILE A 257 7.10 -9.62 -36.87
CA ILE A 257 8.11 -10.23 -37.73
C ILE A 257 9.35 -9.35 -37.75
N VAL A 258 10.53 -9.96 -37.57
CA VAL A 258 11.81 -9.25 -37.77
C VAL A 258 12.67 -10.03 -38.75
N ASN A 259 13.01 -9.38 -39.85
CA ASN A 259 13.82 -9.93 -40.92
C ASN A 259 15.24 -9.39 -40.84
N PHE A 260 16.23 -10.26 -40.71
CA PHE A 260 17.63 -9.90 -40.87
C PHE A 260 18.12 -10.35 -42.25
N HIS A 261 18.81 -9.47 -42.98
CA HIS A 261 19.42 -9.79 -44.26
C HIS A 261 20.93 -9.53 -44.24
N GLU A 262 21.66 -10.26 -45.09
CA GLU A 262 23.08 -10.05 -45.32
C GLU A 262 23.32 -8.74 -46.11
N GLU A 263 24.42 -8.06 -45.79
CA GLU A 263 24.92 -6.88 -46.52
C GLU A 263 26.23 -7.15 -47.25
N ARG A 264 26.80 -8.35 -47.09
CA ARG A 264 27.98 -8.79 -47.84
C ARG A 264 27.65 -10.01 -48.68
N GLU A 265 28.25 -10.05 -49.87
CA GLU A 265 28.16 -11.20 -50.73
C GLU A 265 28.88 -12.41 -50.12
N THR A 266 28.28 -13.58 -50.28
CA THR A 266 28.92 -14.85 -49.94
C THR A 266 29.99 -15.16 -50.98
N LEU A 267 31.24 -15.33 -50.52
CA LEU A 267 32.35 -15.73 -51.38
C LEU A 267 32.23 -17.22 -51.72
N GLY A 268 32.18 -17.51 -53.02
CA GLY A 268 32.20 -18.86 -53.55
C GLY A 268 33.54 -19.57 -53.35
N PHE A 269 33.60 -20.85 -53.71
CA PHE A 269 34.80 -21.68 -53.56
C PHE A 269 36.02 -21.01 -54.25
N TRP A 270 37.09 -20.78 -53.49
CA TRP A 270 38.32 -20.03 -53.89
C TRP A 270 38.14 -18.55 -54.26
N GLY A 271 37.01 -17.91 -53.92
CA GLY A 271 36.75 -16.52 -54.29
C GLY A 271 36.51 -16.31 -55.80
N LEU A 272 36.23 -17.40 -56.54
CA LEU A 272 36.00 -17.36 -57.99
C LEU A 272 34.69 -16.65 -58.38
N TRP A 273 33.80 -16.43 -57.42
CA TRP A 273 32.60 -15.63 -57.56
C TRP A 273 32.16 -15.13 -56.19
N SER A 274 31.39 -14.05 -56.19
CA SER A 274 30.67 -13.53 -55.02
C SER A 274 29.25 -13.20 -55.46
N ASP A 275 28.28 -13.52 -54.61
CA ASP A 275 26.87 -13.14 -54.79
C ASP A 275 26.16 -13.20 -53.44
N PHE A 276 25.02 -12.53 -53.32
CA PHE A 276 24.13 -12.68 -52.18
C PHE A 276 23.44 -14.04 -52.23
N ALA A 277 23.52 -14.82 -51.16
CA ALA A 277 22.80 -16.08 -51.03
C ALA A 277 21.28 -15.85 -50.96
N VAL A 278 20.85 -14.76 -50.30
CA VAL A 278 19.45 -14.30 -50.28
C VAL A 278 19.44 -12.78 -50.43
N LYS A 279 19.01 -12.30 -51.61
CA LYS A 279 18.87 -10.86 -51.85
C LYS A 279 17.90 -10.23 -50.86
N LYS A 280 18.16 -8.98 -50.47
CA LYS A 280 17.32 -8.19 -49.55
C LYS A 280 15.82 -8.29 -49.86
N GLN A 281 15.43 -8.21 -51.13
CA GLN A 281 14.03 -8.30 -51.56
C GLN A 281 13.37 -9.64 -51.19
N SER A 282 14.12 -10.74 -51.24
CA SER A 282 13.62 -12.06 -50.85
C SER A 282 13.70 -12.30 -49.34
N ALA A 283 14.65 -11.65 -48.66
CA ALA A 283 14.77 -11.70 -47.21
C ALA A 283 13.76 -10.81 -46.47
N THR A 284 13.00 -9.97 -47.19
CA THR A 284 12.11 -8.96 -46.60
C THR A 284 10.65 -9.37 -46.73
N LEU A 285 9.87 -9.19 -45.66
CA LEU A 285 8.40 -9.23 -45.68
C LEU A 285 7.87 -7.82 -45.47
N ASP A 286 7.30 -7.21 -46.50
CA ASP A 286 6.81 -5.82 -46.44
C ASP A 286 5.36 -5.77 -45.94
N ARG A 287 5.19 -5.55 -44.62
CA ARG A 287 3.87 -5.43 -43.97
C ARG A 287 3.96 -4.62 -42.66
N PRO A 288 2.84 -4.07 -42.14
CA PRO A 288 2.85 -3.14 -41.01
C PRO A 288 3.51 -3.64 -39.70
N ASN A 289 3.49 -4.96 -39.46
CA ASN A 289 4.08 -5.60 -38.27
C ASN A 289 5.43 -6.28 -38.55
N ALA A 290 6.09 -5.94 -39.65
CA ALA A 290 7.40 -6.47 -40.02
C ALA A 290 8.48 -5.38 -40.01
N GLU A 291 9.65 -5.72 -39.46
CA GLU A 291 10.84 -4.88 -39.46
C GLU A 291 11.94 -5.58 -40.26
N THR A 292 12.79 -4.82 -40.94
CA THR A 292 13.89 -5.36 -41.74
C THR A 292 15.20 -4.68 -41.39
N ILE A 293 16.22 -5.48 -41.05
CA ILE A 293 17.50 -5.03 -40.51
C ILE A 293 18.64 -5.68 -41.30
N GLY A 294 19.59 -4.88 -41.79
CA GLY A 294 20.80 -5.38 -42.43
C GLY A 294 21.88 -5.72 -41.41
N LEU A 295 22.57 -6.83 -41.61
CA LEU A 295 23.78 -7.19 -40.85
C LEU A 295 24.99 -7.18 -41.78
N TYR A 296 26.09 -6.57 -41.34
CA TYR A 296 27.33 -6.49 -42.11
C TYR A 296 28.10 -7.82 -42.08
N THR A 297 27.54 -8.82 -42.77
CA THR A 297 28.04 -10.19 -42.86
C THR A 297 27.49 -10.85 -44.12
N ASP A 298 28.09 -11.98 -44.50
CA ASP A 298 27.50 -12.92 -45.45
C ASP A 298 26.41 -13.78 -44.78
N HIS A 299 25.67 -14.54 -45.58
CA HIS A 299 24.57 -15.41 -45.17
C HIS A 299 24.92 -16.41 -44.08
N SER A 300 26.17 -16.89 -44.07
CA SER A 300 26.65 -17.86 -43.08
C SER A 300 26.98 -17.22 -41.73
N GLY A 301 27.27 -15.92 -41.71
CA GLY A 301 27.51 -15.16 -40.48
C GLY A 301 26.25 -14.57 -39.86
N LEU A 302 25.07 -14.68 -40.49
CA LEU A 302 23.79 -14.23 -39.90
C LEU A 302 23.42 -14.97 -38.61
N ASN A 303 23.96 -16.17 -38.39
CA ASN A 303 23.67 -17.03 -37.24
C ASN A 303 24.91 -17.53 -36.49
N LYS A 304 26.13 -17.09 -36.89
CA LYS A 304 27.41 -17.59 -36.35
C LYS A 304 28.25 -16.47 -35.74
N PHE A 305 28.13 -16.33 -34.43
CA PHE A 305 28.88 -15.37 -33.62
C PHE A 305 29.91 -16.10 -32.75
N GLY A 306 31.17 -15.66 -32.86
CA GLY A 306 32.26 -16.19 -32.02
C GLY A 306 32.71 -15.22 -30.93
N GLU A 307 32.17 -14.00 -30.95
CA GLU A 307 32.40 -12.92 -30.00
C GLU A 307 31.14 -12.04 -29.96
N ARG A 308 31.03 -11.17 -28.95
CA ARG A 308 29.93 -10.20 -28.81
C ARG A 308 30.09 -9.02 -29.78
N ASP A 309 30.09 -9.32 -31.08
CA ASP A 309 30.21 -8.32 -32.15
C ASP A 309 28.91 -7.53 -32.35
N SER A 310 28.98 -6.46 -33.16
CA SER A 310 27.82 -5.59 -33.40
C SER A 310 26.62 -6.33 -34.01
N ASN A 311 26.86 -7.36 -34.84
CA ASN A 311 25.79 -8.13 -35.46
C ASN A 311 25.06 -9.00 -34.41
N TYR A 312 25.81 -9.63 -33.50
CA TYR A 312 25.26 -10.32 -32.34
C TYR A 312 24.44 -9.38 -31.45
N GLU A 313 24.98 -8.20 -31.13
CA GLU A 313 24.28 -7.24 -30.27
C GLU A 313 22.94 -6.81 -30.87
N MET A 314 22.86 -6.62 -32.19
CA MET A 314 21.61 -6.29 -32.88
C MET A 314 20.55 -7.38 -32.72
N ILE A 315 20.92 -8.65 -32.91
CA ILE A 315 20.01 -9.79 -32.73
C ILE A 315 19.61 -9.95 -31.26
N ARG A 316 20.58 -9.89 -30.34
CA ARG A 316 20.35 -9.98 -28.89
C ARG A 316 19.38 -8.90 -28.41
N ASN A 317 19.64 -7.64 -28.79
CA ASN A 317 18.83 -6.51 -28.35
C ASN A 317 17.40 -6.63 -28.88
N LYS A 318 17.21 -7.13 -30.10
CA LYS A 318 15.88 -7.37 -30.66
C LYS A 318 15.14 -8.53 -29.95
N LEU A 319 15.83 -9.62 -29.63
CA LEU A 319 15.26 -10.69 -28.80
C LEU A 319 14.80 -10.16 -27.44
N ILE A 320 15.64 -9.35 -26.77
CA ILE A 320 15.30 -8.69 -25.50
C ILE A 320 14.07 -7.78 -25.66
N GLU A 321 14.01 -6.98 -26.71
CA GLU A 321 12.88 -6.10 -27.01
C GLU A 321 11.57 -6.91 -27.15
N LEU A 322 11.59 -7.98 -27.94
CA LEU A 322 10.42 -8.82 -28.18
C LEU A 322 9.96 -9.52 -26.91
N VAL A 323 10.88 -10.10 -26.15
CA VAL A 323 10.55 -10.77 -24.88
C VAL A 323 9.98 -9.75 -23.88
N LYS A 324 10.58 -8.57 -23.74
CA LYS A 324 10.05 -7.50 -22.87
C LYS A 324 8.65 -7.05 -23.29
N ALA A 325 8.40 -6.87 -24.59
CA ALA A 325 7.09 -6.49 -25.11
C ALA A 325 6.03 -7.56 -24.83
N ILE A 326 6.37 -8.84 -25.02
CA ILE A 326 5.46 -9.96 -24.74
C ILE A 326 5.17 -10.07 -23.24
N ILE A 327 6.19 -9.96 -22.38
CA ILE A 327 6.01 -9.98 -20.92
C ILE A 327 5.16 -8.80 -20.47
N ALA A 328 5.39 -7.60 -21.02
CA ALA A 328 4.59 -6.43 -20.69
C ALA A 328 3.11 -6.64 -21.07
N ASN A 329 2.83 -7.16 -22.26
CA ASN A 329 1.47 -7.47 -22.71
C ASN A 329 0.84 -8.62 -21.91
N ALA A 330 1.60 -9.67 -21.57
CA ALA A 330 1.15 -10.77 -20.73
C ALA A 330 0.88 -10.32 -19.28
N ARG A 331 1.62 -9.33 -18.76
CA ARG A 331 1.33 -8.70 -17.46
C ARG A 331 0.09 -7.81 -17.50
N ILE A 332 -0.34 -7.38 -18.68
CA ILE A 332 -1.60 -6.67 -18.89
C ILE A 332 -2.76 -7.67 -19.13
N GLY A 333 -2.47 -8.92 -19.51
CA GLY A 333 -3.48 -9.91 -19.94
C GLY A 333 -3.53 -11.28 -19.25
N ALA A 334 -2.59 -11.66 -18.37
CA ALA A 334 -2.50 -13.01 -17.78
C ALA A 334 -2.00 -13.09 -16.31
N SER A 335 -1.13 -12.20 -15.84
CA SER A 335 -0.83 -12.12 -14.39
C SER A 335 -1.97 -11.42 -13.69
N VAL A 336 -2.69 -12.11 -12.80
CA VAL A 336 -3.85 -11.52 -12.12
C VAL A 336 -3.39 -10.54 -11.05
N TYR A 337 -3.36 -9.26 -11.42
CA TYR A 337 -3.12 -8.14 -10.53
C TYR A 337 -4.46 -7.54 -10.10
N SER A 338 -5.04 -8.10 -9.05
CA SER A 338 -6.37 -7.73 -8.57
C SER A 338 -6.27 -6.79 -7.37
N VAL A 339 -5.66 -5.62 -7.59
CA VAL A 339 -5.45 -4.58 -6.58
C VAL A 339 -6.30 -3.35 -6.92
N PRO A 340 -7.31 -2.97 -6.10
CA PRO A 340 -8.28 -1.94 -6.46
C PRO A 340 -7.74 -0.52 -6.34
N GLN A 341 -6.62 -0.31 -5.63
CA GLN A 341 -6.08 1.01 -5.32
C GLN A 341 -4.64 1.15 -5.86
N LYS A 342 -4.28 2.37 -6.27
CA LYS A 342 -2.89 2.74 -6.61
C LYS A 342 -2.23 3.41 -5.41
N THR A 343 -0.90 3.36 -5.29
CA THR A 343 -0.23 4.17 -4.26
C THR A 343 -0.48 5.66 -4.47
N ASP A 344 -0.55 6.37 -3.34
CA ASP A 344 -0.65 7.83 -3.36
C ASP A 344 0.64 8.45 -3.92
N LYS A 345 0.49 9.45 -4.79
CA LYS A 345 1.62 10.20 -5.37
C LYS A 345 2.46 10.91 -4.32
N LEU A 346 1.87 11.28 -3.18
CA LEU A 346 2.54 12.00 -2.10
C LEU A 346 3.05 11.08 -0.99
N TYR A 347 3.07 9.75 -1.19
CA TYR A 347 3.52 8.79 -0.20
C TYR A 347 4.94 9.10 0.34
N THR A 348 5.05 9.22 1.66
CA THR A 348 6.35 9.33 2.35
C THR A 348 6.75 7.97 2.89
N GLU A 349 7.80 7.39 2.31
CA GLU A 349 8.27 6.07 2.67
C GLU A 349 8.92 6.05 4.05
N ARG A 350 8.32 5.28 4.95
CA ARG A 350 8.86 4.97 6.28
C ARG A 350 9.84 3.81 6.17
N ARG A 351 11.09 4.09 5.74
CA ARG A 351 12.09 3.08 5.37
C ARG A 351 12.25 1.96 6.39
N ASN A 352 12.34 2.28 7.68
CA ASN A 352 12.45 1.26 8.74
C ASN A 352 11.27 0.26 8.71
N LEU A 353 10.03 0.73 8.53
CA LEU A 353 8.88 -0.17 8.41
C LEU A 353 8.88 -0.97 7.11
N SER A 354 9.26 -0.35 5.99
CA SER A 354 9.42 -1.05 4.71
C SER A 354 10.45 -2.19 4.84
N ASP A 355 11.63 -1.90 5.38
CA ASP A 355 12.73 -2.84 5.54
C ASP A 355 12.36 -3.99 6.48
N ARG A 356 11.64 -3.69 7.57
CA ARG A 356 11.13 -4.72 8.50
C ARG A 356 10.04 -5.58 7.88
N LEU A 357 9.19 -5.03 7.02
CA LEU A 357 8.19 -5.81 6.28
C LEU A 357 8.88 -6.77 5.30
N GLU A 358 9.88 -6.28 4.56
CA GLU A 358 10.73 -7.09 3.68
C GLU A 358 11.43 -8.22 4.45
N GLU A 359 12.08 -7.90 5.57
CA GLU A 359 12.75 -8.90 6.41
C GLU A 359 11.78 -9.99 6.89
N LYS A 360 10.57 -9.61 7.29
CA LYS A 360 9.54 -10.53 7.77
C LYS A 360 8.95 -11.40 6.67
N LEU A 361 8.72 -10.85 5.48
CA LEU A 361 8.24 -11.60 4.31
C LEU A 361 9.33 -12.45 3.65
N ASN A 362 10.59 -12.30 4.03
CA ASN A 362 11.69 -13.19 3.64
C ASN A 362 11.96 -14.32 4.65
N LYS A 363 11.33 -14.31 5.83
CA LYS A 363 11.48 -15.37 6.84
C LYS A 363 10.44 -16.48 6.59
N PRO A 364 10.85 -17.69 6.18
CA PRO A 364 9.91 -18.79 5.96
C PRO A 364 9.29 -19.25 7.28
N LEU A 365 8.05 -19.71 7.21
CA LEU A 365 7.36 -20.31 8.36
C LEU A 365 7.92 -21.72 8.62
N ASN A 366 8.46 -21.95 9.82
CA ASN A 366 8.94 -23.27 10.23
C ASN A 366 7.75 -24.19 10.55
N GLY A 367 7.56 -25.25 9.76
CA GLY A 367 6.66 -26.36 10.11
C GLY A 367 5.18 -26.19 9.74
N SER A 368 4.83 -25.35 8.75
CA SER A 368 3.48 -25.35 8.19
C SER A 368 3.50 -25.61 6.69
N ASP A 369 2.94 -26.75 6.26
CA ASP A 369 2.61 -27.03 4.85
C ASP A 369 1.47 -26.11 4.33
N GLN A 370 1.15 -25.01 5.04
CA GLN A 370 0.06 -24.09 4.73
C GLN A 370 0.51 -22.92 3.86
N VAL A 371 1.50 -22.10 4.22
CA VAL A 371 2.01 -21.00 3.37
C VAL A 371 3.50 -20.76 3.61
N ALA A 372 4.20 -20.13 2.66
CA ALA A 372 5.62 -19.83 2.77
C ALA A 372 5.88 -18.70 3.78
N HIS A 373 5.11 -17.61 3.68
CA HIS A 373 5.30 -16.41 4.48
C HIS A 373 3.95 -15.79 4.89
N ALA A 374 3.86 -15.27 6.11
CA ALA A 374 2.67 -14.57 6.57
C ALA A 374 3.04 -13.45 7.54
N VAL A 375 2.52 -12.24 7.28
CA VAL A 375 2.74 -11.05 8.12
C VAL A 375 1.42 -10.38 8.47
N ALA A 376 1.18 -10.19 9.76
CA ALA A 376 0.11 -9.36 10.30
C ALA A 376 0.62 -7.95 10.59
N ILE A 377 0.00 -6.95 9.97
CA ILE A 377 0.28 -5.53 10.14
C ILE A 377 -0.84 -4.90 10.97
N SER A 378 -0.54 -4.50 12.21
CA SER A 378 -1.51 -3.91 13.14
C SER A 378 -1.17 -2.47 13.52
N GLY A 379 -2.17 -1.68 13.92
CA GLY A 379 -1.96 -0.27 14.31
C GLY A 379 -3.21 0.59 14.22
N LEU A 380 -3.13 1.85 14.65
CA LEU A 380 -4.26 2.78 14.69
C LEU A 380 -4.87 3.04 13.29
N GLY A 381 -6.15 3.42 13.26
CA GLY A 381 -6.79 3.89 12.03
C GLY A 381 -6.05 5.10 11.45
N GLY A 382 -5.82 5.12 10.13
CA GLY A 382 -5.08 6.21 9.48
C GLY A 382 -3.55 6.22 9.67
N ALA A 383 -2.96 5.21 10.32
CA ALA A 383 -1.51 5.12 10.52
C ALA A 383 -0.69 4.75 9.25
N GLY A 384 -1.37 4.36 8.16
CA GLY A 384 -0.73 4.03 6.88
C GLY A 384 -0.48 2.55 6.60
N LYS A 385 -1.12 1.62 7.33
CA LYS A 385 -0.97 0.16 7.13
C LYS A 385 -1.28 -0.30 5.69
N THR A 386 -2.44 0.10 5.18
CA THR A 386 -2.88 -0.18 3.80
C THR A 386 -1.90 0.39 2.78
N GLN A 387 -1.38 1.61 3.00
CA GLN A 387 -0.39 2.23 2.13
C GLN A 387 0.97 1.50 2.17
N LEU A 388 1.39 1.01 3.33
CA LEU A 388 2.60 0.19 3.47
C LEU A 388 2.47 -1.13 2.69
N ALA A 389 1.33 -1.81 2.79
CA ALA A 389 1.04 -3.03 2.02
C ALA A 389 0.97 -2.75 0.51
N LEU A 390 0.29 -1.68 0.08
CA LEU A 390 0.25 -1.25 -1.33
C LEU A 390 1.65 -0.98 -1.88
N ARG A 391 2.51 -0.30 -1.10
CA ARG A 391 3.88 0.01 -1.51
C ARG A 391 4.72 -1.25 -1.70
N TYR A 392 4.58 -2.23 -0.81
CA TYR A 392 5.22 -3.54 -0.95
C TYR A 392 4.75 -4.23 -2.23
N VAL A 393 3.43 -4.29 -2.46
CA VAL A 393 2.83 -4.88 -3.66
C VAL A 393 3.35 -4.24 -4.94
N GLU A 394 3.45 -2.91 -5.01
CA GLU A 394 3.97 -2.23 -6.20
C GLU A 394 5.45 -2.52 -6.45
N ARG A 395 6.27 -2.57 -5.39
CA ARG A 395 7.70 -2.89 -5.49
C ARG A 395 7.92 -4.33 -5.96
N HIS A 396 7.04 -5.25 -5.57
CA HIS A 396 7.12 -6.68 -5.85
C HIS A 396 6.14 -7.17 -6.91
N LYS A 397 5.60 -6.26 -7.73
CA LYS A 397 4.61 -6.57 -8.76
C LYS A 397 5.07 -7.64 -9.76
N LEU A 398 6.39 -7.80 -9.95
CA LEU A 398 6.98 -8.77 -10.87
C LEU A 398 7.46 -10.07 -10.20
N HIS A 399 7.42 -10.09 -8.87
CA HIS A 399 7.85 -11.22 -8.06
C HIS A 399 6.75 -12.25 -7.91
N TYR A 400 5.53 -11.77 -7.61
CA TYR A 400 4.34 -12.58 -7.37
C TYR A 400 3.43 -12.63 -8.59
N ASP A 401 2.80 -13.77 -8.79
CA ASP A 401 1.73 -13.99 -9.75
C ASP A 401 0.85 -15.09 -9.14
N PRO A 402 -0.45 -14.89 -8.86
CA PRO A 402 -1.15 -13.61 -8.86
C PRO A 402 -0.91 -12.78 -7.59
N ILE A 403 -1.33 -11.51 -7.65
CA ILE A 403 -1.49 -10.64 -6.47
C ILE A 403 -2.97 -10.36 -6.29
N LEU A 404 -3.56 -10.87 -5.21
CA LEU A 404 -4.99 -10.75 -4.92
C LEU A 404 -5.20 -9.86 -3.70
N TRP A 405 -5.95 -8.77 -3.88
CA TRP A 405 -6.34 -7.87 -2.80
C TRP A 405 -7.78 -8.14 -2.38
N ILE A 406 -7.98 -8.50 -1.12
CA ILE A 406 -9.28 -8.80 -0.53
C ILE A 406 -9.61 -7.73 0.50
N ASP A 407 -10.74 -7.05 0.29
CA ASP A 407 -11.28 -6.11 1.26
C ASP A 407 -12.01 -6.88 2.37
N ALA A 408 -11.43 -6.86 3.57
CA ALA A 408 -11.88 -7.63 4.72
C ALA A 408 -12.71 -6.82 5.73
N ARG A 409 -13.27 -5.67 5.32
CA ARG A 409 -14.10 -4.81 6.19
C ARG A 409 -15.44 -5.43 6.59
N SER A 410 -16.00 -6.30 5.74
CA SER A 410 -17.24 -7.04 6.01
C SER A 410 -17.31 -8.34 5.20
N GLN A 411 -18.22 -9.27 5.53
CA GLN A 411 -18.41 -10.50 4.75
C GLN A 411 -18.80 -10.22 3.30
N GLU A 412 -19.62 -9.19 3.07
CA GLU A 412 -20.06 -8.78 1.74
C GLU A 412 -18.87 -8.25 0.92
N ALA A 413 -17.99 -7.45 1.54
CA ALA A 413 -16.77 -6.96 0.91
C ALA A 413 -15.80 -8.10 0.55
N ILE A 414 -15.70 -9.11 1.42
CA ILE A 414 -14.95 -10.33 1.18
C ILE A 414 -15.53 -11.08 -0.03
N ARG A 415 -16.83 -11.39 -0.02
CA ARG A 415 -17.52 -12.10 -1.13
C ARG A 415 -17.31 -11.38 -2.46
N SER A 416 -17.54 -10.07 -2.50
CA SER A 416 -17.34 -9.24 -3.70
C SER A 416 -15.87 -9.26 -4.17
N SER A 417 -14.91 -9.19 -3.24
CA SER A 417 -13.49 -9.27 -3.57
C SER A 417 -13.10 -10.63 -4.15
N PHE A 418 -13.59 -11.73 -3.60
CA PHE A 418 -13.35 -13.07 -4.11
C PHE A 418 -14.00 -13.31 -5.48
N GLN A 419 -15.21 -12.80 -5.72
CA GLN A 419 -15.84 -12.82 -7.05
C GLN A 419 -15.00 -12.10 -8.09
N ARG A 420 -14.51 -10.89 -7.77
CA ARG A 420 -13.58 -10.14 -8.63
C ARG A 420 -12.28 -10.92 -8.89
N CYS A 421 -11.73 -11.58 -7.87
CA CYS A 421 -10.53 -12.40 -8.03
C CYS A 421 -10.78 -13.63 -8.91
N ALA A 422 -11.91 -14.32 -8.74
CA ALA A 422 -12.30 -15.46 -9.57
C ALA A 422 -12.46 -15.07 -11.04
N GLN A 423 -13.11 -13.93 -11.32
CA GLN A 423 -13.21 -13.36 -12.67
C GLN A 423 -11.84 -13.01 -13.25
N GLY A 424 -10.98 -12.36 -12.46
CA GLY A 424 -9.61 -12.03 -12.88
C GLY A 424 -8.77 -13.27 -13.21
N LEU A 425 -8.98 -14.36 -12.48
CA LEU A 425 -8.36 -15.68 -12.68
C LEU A 425 -9.02 -16.51 -13.78
N ASN A 426 -10.06 -15.99 -14.45
CA ASN A 426 -10.88 -16.71 -15.43
C ASN A 426 -11.42 -18.05 -14.92
N LEU A 427 -11.76 -18.12 -13.63
CA LEU A 427 -12.31 -19.33 -13.02
C LEU A 427 -13.82 -19.38 -13.24
N LEU A 428 -14.32 -20.54 -13.69
CA LEU A 428 -15.75 -20.78 -13.84
C LEU A 428 -16.41 -20.83 -12.46
N THR A 429 -17.14 -19.78 -12.12
CA THR A 429 -18.06 -19.78 -10.98
C THR A 429 -19.47 -19.97 -11.53
N GLU A 430 -20.22 -20.95 -11.00
CA GLU A 430 -21.63 -21.12 -11.35
C GLU A 430 -22.39 -19.80 -11.11
N THR A 431 -22.93 -19.24 -12.19
CA THR A 431 -23.67 -17.98 -12.14
C THR A 431 -24.99 -18.21 -11.43
N TYR A 432 -25.15 -17.56 -10.27
CA TYR A 432 -26.38 -17.44 -9.51
C TYR A 432 -27.05 -18.75 -9.11
N SER A 433 -26.76 -19.19 -7.89
CA SER A 433 -27.81 -19.71 -7.02
C SER A 433 -27.85 -18.84 -5.78
N THR A 434 -29.04 -18.45 -5.37
CA THR A 434 -29.35 -17.72 -4.14
C THR A 434 -28.83 -18.50 -2.94
N VAL A 435 -27.54 -18.39 -2.65
CA VAL A 435 -27.02 -18.78 -1.34
C VAL A 435 -27.65 -17.80 -0.35
N PRO A 436 -28.41 -18.27 0.64
CA PRO A 436 -29.01 -17.37 1.62
C PRO A 436 -27.90 -16.53 2.26
N ASN A 437 -28.19 -15.28 2.58
CA ASN A 437 -27.31 -14.30 3.25
C ASN A 437 -26.72 -14.79 4.62
N MET A 438 -26.95 -16.05 5.00
CA MET A 438 -26.48 -16.71 6.23
C MET A 438 -25.48 -17.86 6.00
N ALA A 439 -25.09 -18.22 4.78
CA ALA A 439 -24.07 -19.26 4.59
C ALA A 439 -22.68 -18.77 5.02
N ALA A 440 -21.91 -19.64 5.68
CA ALA A 440 -20.54 -19.36 6.08
C ALA A 440 -19.69 -18.95 4.87
N LEU A 441 -18.72 -18.05 5.05
CA LEU A 441 -17.87 -17.57 3.95
C LEU A 441 -17.15 -18.70 3.22
N ARG A 442 -16.81 -19.77 3.96
CA ARG A 442 -16.21 -20.98 3.40
C ARG A 442 -17.06 -21.68 2.35
N ASP A 443 -18.38 -21.51 2.37
CA ASP A 443 -19.32 -22.18 1.46
C ASP A 443 -19.61 -21.35 0.19
N ASP A 444 -19.16 -20.09 0.15
CA ASP A 444 -19.34 -19.23 -1.01
C ASP A 444 -18.60 -19.81 -2.24
N PRO A 445 -19.27 -19.96 -3.40
CA PRO A 445 -18.67 -20.57 -4.59
C PRO A 445 -17.39 -19.87 -5.06
N ALA A 446 -17.34 -18.53 -5.01
CA ALA A 446 -16.16 -17.79 -5.46
C ALA A 446 -15.00 -17.94 -4.47
N VAL A 447 -15.28 -17.89 -3.17
CA VAL A 447 -14.28 -18.13 -2.12
C VAL A 447 -13.68 -19.52 -2.29
N ARG A 448 -14.52 -20.57 -2.38
CA ARG A 448 -14.06 -21.96 -2.52
C ARG A 448 -13.17 -22.18 -3.73
N VAL A 449 -13.59 -21.70 -4.89
CA VAL A 449 -12.88 -21.91 -6.15
C VAL A 449 -11.52 -21.21 -6.13
N VAL A 450 -11.45 -19.97 -5.63
CA VAL A 450 -10.17 -19.23 -5.54
C VAL A 450 -9.22 -19.86 -4.53
N LEU A 451 -9.69 -20.22 -3.33
CA LEU A 451 -8.85 -20.85 -2.31
C LEU A 451 -8.33 -22.22 -2.79
N SER A 452 -9.19 -23.03 -3.41
CA SER A 452 -8.78 -24.31 -3.99
C SER A 452 -7.76 -24.12 -5.11
N TRP A 453 -7.91 -23.07 -5.93
CA TRP A 453 -6.97 -22.75 -7.00
C TRP A 453 -5.59 -22.36 -6.45
N LEU A 454 -5.53 -21.54 -5.38
CA LEU A 454 -4.29 -21.16 -4.72
C LEU A 454 -3.58 -22.35 -4.06
N GLN A 455 -4.34 -23.26 -3.46
CA GLN A 455 -3.82 -24.46 -2.79
C GLN A 455 -3.19 -25.46 -3.77
N ASN A 456 -3.77 -25.62 -4.95
CA ASN A 456 -3.32 -26.59 -5.95
C ASN A 456 -2.13 -26.10 -6.79
N ARG A 457 -1.57 -24.92 -6.48
CA ARG A 457 -0.44 -24.32 -7.23
C ARG A 457 0.94 -24.87 -6.88
N ASN A 458 1.02 -25.94 -6.10
CA ASN A 458 2.27 -26.52 -5.59
C ASN A 458 3.21 -27.07 -6.70
N HIS A 459 2.69 -27.37 -7.90
CA HIS A 459 3.49 -27.88 -9.02
C HIS A 459 4.09 -26.80 -9.93
N LEU A 460 3.70 -25.53 -9.77
CA LEU A 460 4.19 -24.39 -10.56
C LEU A 460 5.18 -23.57 -9.72
N GLN A 461 6.15 -22.89 -10.36
CA GLN A 461 7.13 -22.09 -9.60
C GLN A 461 6.69 -20.68 -9.20
N ASP A 462 5.49 -20.27 -9.56
CA ASP A 462 5.03 -18.91 -9.31
C ASP A 462 4.48 -18.76 -7.88
N GLU A 463 5.13 -17.89 -7.11
CA GLU A 463 4.68 -17.48 -5.79
C GLU A 463 3.50 -16.53 -5.91
N TRP A 464 2.52 -16.68 -5.04
CA TRP A 464 1.34 -15.84 -5.01
C TRP A 464 1.29 -14.99 -3.75
N LEU A 465 0.68 -13.82 -3.84
CA LEU A 465 0.50 -12.91 -2.70
C LEU A 465 -0.98 -12.58 -2.51
N VAL A 466 -1.48 -12.80 -1.30
CA VAL A 466 -2.83 -12.38 -0.90
C VAL A 466 -2.75 -11.31 0.17
N ILE A 467 -3.44 -10.20 -0.06
CA ILE A 467 -3.57 -9.10 0.89
C ILE A 467 -4.98 -9.11 1.45
N LEU A 468 -5.12 -9.29 2.76
CA LEU A 468 -6.37 -9.16 3.51
C LEU A 468 -6.37 -7.79 4.19
N ASP A 469 -7.02 -6.81 3.57
CA ASP A 469 -6.95 -5.42 4.03
C ASP A 469 -8.13 -5.03 4.92
N SER A 470 -7.87 -4.33 6.01
CA SER A 470 -8.87 -3.83 6.97
C SER A 470 -9.69 -4.93 7.66
N ALA A 471 -9.03 -6.03 8.02
CA ALA A 471 -9.61 -7.15 8.77
C ALA A 471 -9.75 -6.80 10.28
N ASP A 472 -10.59 -5.82 10.58
CA ASP A 472 -10.74 -5.27 11.94
C ASP A 472 -11.60 -6.15 12.87
N ASP A 473 -12.53 -6.92 12.32
CA ASP A 473 -13.37 -7.85 13.07
C ASP A 473 -12.93 -9.30 12.79
N LEU A 474 -12.17 -9.86 13.74
CA LEU A 474 -11.63 -11.22 13.64
C LEU A 474 -12.71 -12.31 13.73
N ASN A 475 -13.91 -11.99 14.22
CA ASN A 475 -15.02 -12.93 14.31
C ASN A 475 -15.85 -12.99 13.02
N ASN A 476 -15.55 -12.14 12.04
CA ASN A 476 -16.34 -12.00 10.82
C ASN A 476 -16.03 -13.08 9.75
N GLY A 477 -15.64 -14.28 10.18
CA GLY A 477 -15.28 -15.38 9.27
C GLY A 477 -13.97 -15.18 8.52
N ILE A 478 -13.09 -14.27 8.94
CA ILE A 478 -11.79 -14.04 8.27
C ILE A 478 -10.94 -15.33 8.22
N ARG A 479 -11.08 -16.20 9.24
CA ARG A 479 -10.42 -17.51 9.31
C ARG A 479 -10.84 -18.44 8.16
N ASP A 480 -12.06 -18.30 7.66
CA ASP A 480 -12.59 -19.13 6.58
C ASP A 480 -11.99 -18.78 5.21
N VAL A 481 -11.35 -17.61 5.11
CA VAL A 481 -10.81 -17.07 3.85
C VAL A 481 -9.29 -16.92 3.82
N ILE A 482 -8.60 -17.44 4.85
CA ILE A 482 -7.13 -17.52 4.85
C ILE A 482 -6.68 -18.57 3.83
N PRO A 483 -5.91 -18.19 2.80
CA PRO A 483 -5.45 -19.14 1.78
C PRO A 483 -4.37 -20.07 2.31
N SER A 484 -4.25 -21.22 1.64
CA SER A 484 -3.16 -22.19 1.83
C SER A 484 -2.57 -22.58 0.47
N GLY A 485 -1.33 -23.03 0.46
CA GLY A 485 -0.43 -23.29 -0.67
C GLY A 485 1.02 -22.99 -0.28
N VAL A 486 1.93 -23.96 -0.40
CA VAL A 486 3.31 -23.90 0.15
C VAL A 486 4.19 -22.80 -0.45
N ARG A 487 3.75 -22.16 -1.54
CA ARG A 487 4.43 -21.04 -2.22
C ARG A 487 3.70 -19.70 -2.06
N GLY A 488 2.79 -19.62 -1.10
CA GLY A 488 1.98 -18.44 -0.84
C GLY A 488 2.58 -17.49 0.19
N SER A 489 2.37 -16.20 -0.04
CA SER A 489 2.64 -15.13 0.92
C SER A 489 1.32 -14.44 1.31
N ILE A 490 1.16 -14.11 2.59
CA ILE A 490 -0.02 -13.40 3.10
C ILE A 490 0.41 -12.12 3.81
N ILE A 491 -0.26 -11.01 3.48
CA ILE A 491 -0.23 -9.77 4.26
C ILE A 491 -1.63 -9.50 4.79
N LEU A 492 -1.79 -9.36 6.10
CA LEU A 492 -3.04 -8.96 6.73
C LEU A 492 -2.89 -7.58 7.36
N THR A 493 -3.82 -6.66 7.12
CA THR A 493 -3.84 -5.35 7.80
C THR A 493 -5.06 -5.26 8.72
N SER A 494 -4.88 -4.74 9.94
CA SER A 494 -5.98 -4.61 10.92
C SER A 494 -5.71 -3.52 11.96
N ARG A 495 -6.77 -3.00 12.59
CA ARG A 495 -6.71 -2.21 13.83
C ARG A 495 -6.55 -3.09 15.06
N ASP A 496 -6.93 -4.36 14.99
CA ASP A 496 -6.75 -5.32 16.07
C ASP A 496 -5.28 -5.73 16.17
N ILE A 497 -4.72 -5.66 17.38
CA ILE A 497 -3.33 -6.04 17.65
C ILE A 497 -3.14 -7.56 17.66
N GLU A 498 -4.22 -8.32 17.85
CA GLU A 498 -4.24 -9.78 17.89
C GLU A 498 -4.61 -10.41 16.53
N CYS A 499 -4.62 -9.62 15.45
CA CYS A 499 -4.98 -10.09 14.11
C CYS A 499 -4.04 -11.14 13.53
N ASP A 500 -2.87 -11.37 14.13
CA ASP A 500 -2.00 -12.47 13.75
C ASP A 500 -2.54 -13.83 14.20
N LYS A 501 -3.42 -13.88 15.22
CA LYS A 501 -4.04 -15.13 15.72
C LYS A 501 -4.97 -15.81 14.72
N VAL A 502 -5.35 -15.11 13.64
CA VAL A 502 -6.12 -15.71 12.54
C VAL A 502 -5.23 -16.27 11.43
N LEU A 503 -3.95 -15.88 11.40
CA LEU A 503 -2.97 -16.38 10.44
C LEU A 503 -2.32 -17.70 10.92
N PRO A 504 -1.64 -18.44 10.03
CA PRO A 504 -0.96 -19.68 10.39
C PRO A 504 0.08 -19.50 11.51
N PRO A 505 0.34 -20.55 12.32
CA PRO A 505 1.35 -20.51 13.37
C PRO A 505 2.74 -20.11 12.82
N GLY A 506 3.47 -19.27 13.57
CA GLY A 506 4.78 -18.73 13.15
C GLY A 506 4.70 -17.43 12.35
N SER A 507 3.49 -16.96 12.02
CA SER A 507 3.27 -15.66 11.35
C SER A 507 3.97 -14.52 12.07
N GLN A 508 4.56 -13.62 11.29
CA GLN A 508 5.29 -12.47 11.82
C GLN A 508 4.34 -11.31 12.11
N ARG A 509 4.61 -10.56 13.17
CA ARG A 509 3.88 -9.33 13.51
C ARG A 509 4.67 -8.09 13.14
N LEU A 510 4.00 -7.07 12.62
CA LEU A 510 4.53 -5.74 12.36
C LEU A 510 3.56 -4.67 12.87
N GLN A 511 3.98 -3.90 13.86
CA GLN A 511 3.18 -2.81 14.41
C GLN A 511 3.51 -1.50 13.69
N VAL A 512 2.48 -0.79 13.23
CA VAL A 512 2.56 0.51 12.56
C VAL A 512 1.98 1.57 13.49
N GLY A 513 2.87 2.37 14.09
CA GLY A 513 2.51 3.52 14.92
C GLY A 513 2.36 4.82 14.14
N THR A 514 2.34 5.94 14.85
CA THR A 514 2.43 7.29 14.29
C THR A 514 3.72 7.48 13.50
N MET A 515 3.79 8.51 12.65
CA MET A 515 5.00 8.85 11.91
C MET A 515 6.07 9.39 12.87
N GLU A 516 7.34 9.19 12.51
CA GLU A 516 8.43 9.93 13.16
C GLU A 516 8.27 11.43 12.87
N PRO A 517 8.63 12.32 13.81
CA PRO A 517 8.44 13.77 13.63
C PRO A 517 9.05 14.30 12.33
N SER A 518 10.27 13.86 11.97
CA SER A 518 10.93 14.26 10.72
C SER A 518 10.19 13.80 9.47
N ASP A 519 9.65 12.57 9.49
CA ASP A 519 8.88 12.02 8.36
C ASP A 519 7.53 12.75 8.20
N ALA A 520 6.89 13.09 9.33
CA ALA A 520 5.63 13.84 9.34
C ALA A 520 5.81 15.25 8.78
N ILE A 521 6.85 15.97 9.22
CA ILE A 521 7.19 17.32 8.72
C ILE A 521 7.51 17.26 7.22
N SER A 522 8.34 16.31 6.80
CA SER A 522 8.65 16.10 5.39
C SER A 522 7.39 15.80 4.56
N PHE A 523 6.49 14.97 5.08
CA PHE A 523 5.24 14.65 4.41
C PHE A 523 4.32 15.86 4.28
N LEU A 524 4.16 16.66 5.34
CA LEU A 524 3.37 17.88 5.32
C LEU A 524 3.92 18.89 4.29
N LEU A 525 5.23 19.15 4.31
CA LEU A 525 5.88 20.11 3.43
C LEU A 525 5.84 19.70 1.95
N ARG A 526 5.84 18.39 1.65
CA ARG A 526 5.65 17.90 0.28
C ARG A 526 4.30 18.29 -0.33
N HIS A 527 3.23 18.42 0.47
CA HIS A 527 1.95 18.92 -0.06
C HIS A 527 2.08 20.35 -0.62
N LEU A 528 3.04 21.13 -0.11
CA LEU A 528 3.38 22.48 -0.55
C LEU A 528 4.51 22.51 -1.59
N ASN A 529 4.96 21.35 -2.08
CA ASN A 529 6.12 21.19 -2.96
C ASN A 529 7.43 21.73 -2.35
N LEU A 530 7.60 21.64 -1.03
CA LEU A 530 8.80 22.08 -0.32
C LEU A 530 9.64 20.89 0.15
N ASN A 531 10.96 21.07 0.22
CA ASN A 531 11.89 20.10 0.79
C ASN A 531 12.21 20.46 2.25
N ALA A 532 11.99 19.55 3.18
CA ALA A 532 12.17 19.78 4.61
C ALA A 532 13.61 20.17 5.01
N THR A 533 14.61 19.78 4.22
CA THR A 533 16.02 20.12 4.48
C THR A 533 16.44 21.50 3.94
N GLU A 534 15.61 22.12 3.11
CA GLU A 534 15.94 23.38 2.41
C GLU A 534 15.07 24.56 2.89
N VAL A 535 14.05 24.30 3.72
CA VAL A 535 13.16 25.34 4.22
C VAL A 535 13.80 26.12 5.38
N PRO A 536 13.52 27.44 5.47
CA PRO A 536 13.81 28.24 6.66
C PRO A 536 13.28 27.64 7.97
N GLU A 537 13.97 27.93 9.08
CA GLU A 537 13.67 27.37 10.41
C GLU A 537 12.27 27.75 10.92
N ASP A 538 11.77 28.94 10.59
CA ASP A 538 10.43 29.39 10.95
C ASP A 538 9.32 28.54 10.30
N ILE A 539 9.46 28.23 9.01
CA ILE A 539 8.55 27.33 8.27
C ILE A 539 8.64 25.91 8.83
N HIS A 540 9.84 25.44 9.15
CA HIS A 540 10.04 24.12 9.76
C HIS A 540 9.33 24.02 11.12
N ASN A 541 9.48 25.03 11.98
CA ASN A 541 8.85 25.09 13.30
C ASN A 541 7.32 25.14 13.24
N LEU A 542 6.76 25.87 12.27
CA LEU A 542 5.31 25.89 12.01
C LEU A 542 4.81 24.51 11.55
N ALA A 543 5.51 23.88 10.61
CA ALA A 543 5.18 22.54 10.14
C ALA A 543 5.27 21.50 11.27
N GLN A 544 6.27 21.61 12.14
CA GLN A 544 6.41 20.79 13.33
C GLN A 544 5.20 20.96 14.27
N SER A 545 4.84 22.21 14.59
CA SER A 545 3.69 22.50 15.47
C SER A 545 2.38 21.89 14.95
N ILE A 546 2.15 21.96 13.63
CA ILE A 546 0.99 21.32 12.98
C ILE A 546 1.06 19.80 13.14
N CYS A 547 2.23 19.19 12.89
CA CYS A 547 2.42 17.76 12.99
C CYS A 547 2.23 17.25 14.43
N GLU A 548 2.71 17.99 15.43
CA GLU A 548 2.50 17.72 16.85
C GLU A 548 1.01 17.80 17.23
N ASN A 549 0.30 18.83 16.74
CA ASN A 549 -1.14 18.99 16.98
C ASN A 549 -1.98 17.82 16.42
N VAL A 550 -1.58 17.24 15.29
CA VAL A 550 -2.23 16.07 14.70
C VAL A 550 -1.60 14.74 15.15
N GLN A 551 -0.75 14.78 16.18
CA GLN A 551 -0.07 13.64 16.79
C GLN A 551 0.71 12.76 15.78
N HIS A 552 1.24 13.38 14.73
CA HIS A 552 2.00 12.69 13.68
C HIS A 552 1.25 11.52 13.02
N LEU A 553 -0.09 11.48 13.08
CA LEU A 553 -0.88 10.44 12.44
C LEU A 553 -0.88 10.67 10.92
N ALA A 554 -0.41 9.69 10.13
CA ALA A 554 -0.18 9.86 8.70
C ALA A 554 -1.39 10.43 7.94
N LEU A 555 -2.59 9.88 8.15
CA LEU A 555 -3.81 10.40 7.52
C LEU A 555 -4.14 11.83 7.98
N ALA A 556 -3.94 12.17 9.25
CA ALA A 556 -4.23 13.49 9.76
C ALA A 556 -3.24 14.54 9.21
N VAL A 557 -1.95 14.19 9.10
CA VAL A 557 -0.91 14.99 8.44
C VAL A 557 -1.25 15.21 6.97
N HIS A 558 -1.68 14.15 6.25
CA HIS A 558 -2.09 14.25 4.86
C HIS A 558 -3.29 15.18 4.67
N LEU A 559 -4.33 15.05 5.51
CA LEU A 559 -5.51 15.91 5.47
C LEU A 559 -5.16 17.36 5.81
N ALA A 560 -4.28 17.59 6.78
CA ALA A 560 -3.75 18.92 7.10
C ALA A 560 -3.03 19.51 5.88
N GLY A 561 -2.07 18.78 5.30
CA GLY A 561 -1.32 19.22 4.12
C GLY A 561 -2.20 19.51 2.90
N ALA A 562 -3.17 18.65 2.61
CA ALA A 562 -4.14 18.85 1.54
C ALA A 562 -5.01 20.09 1.78
N HIS A 563 -5.47 20.31 3.01
CA HIS A 563 -6.24 21.50 3.37
C HIS A 563 -5.39 22.77 3.24
N ILE A 564 -4.17 22.79 3.78
CA ILE A 564 -3.25 23.93 3.70
C ILE A 564 -3.01 24.28 2.23
N ARG A 565 -2.67 23.29 1.39
CA ARG A 565 -2.48 23.49 -0.06
C ARG A 565 -3.71 24.09 -0.73
N SER A 566 -4.90 23.57 -0.42
CA SER A 566 -6.17 24.07 -0.99
C SER A 566 -6.45 25.51 -0.57
N SER A 567 -6.22 25.84 0.69
CA SER A 567 -6.43 27.18 1.24
C SER A 567 -5.43 28.19 0.67
N CYS A 568 -4.14 27.82 0.52
CA CYS A 568 -3.14 28.67 -0.13
C CYS A 568 -3.50 28.98 -1.60
N ALA A 569 -4.08 28.02 -2.31
CA ALA A 569 -4.39 28.18 -3.73
C ALA A 569 -5.54 29.17 -3.98
N LYS A 570 -6.38 29.42 -2.98
CA LYS A 570 -7.51 30.36 -3.06
C LYS A 570 -7.10 31.83 -2.85
N ASP A 571 -5.90 32.08 -2.33
CA ASP A 571 -5.36 33.45 -2.15
C ASP A 571 -4.78 34.05 -3.44
N VAL A 572 -4.72 33.28 -4.53
CA VAL A 572 -4.34 33.80 -5.85
C VAL A 572 -5.55 34.53 -6.43
N ASN A 573 -5.80 35.74 -5.96
CA ASN A 573 -6.78 36.63 -6.57
C ASN A 573 -6.38 36.95 -8.02
N PHE A 574 -7.33 36.71 -8.91
CA PHE A 574 -7.35 37.09 -10.33
C PHE A 574 -7.50 38.62 -10.48
N GLU A 575 -6.60 39.42 -9.90
CA GLU A 575 -6.56 40.87 -10.12
C GLU A 575 -5.12 41.40 -10.13
N SER A 576 -4.29 40.89 -11.06
CA SER A 576 -3.19 41.70 -11.61
C SER A 576 -2.67 41.09 -12.89
N ASP A 577 -2.83 41.81 -13.98
CA ASP A 577 -2.23 41.54 -15.30
C ASP A 577 -0.70 41.71 -15.23
N ASN A 578 0.01 40.76 -14.62
CA ASN A 578 1.44 40.63 -14.84
C ASN A 578 1.90 39.16 -14.75
N TYR A 579 2.22 38.61 -15.91
CA TYR A 579 2.85 37.31 -16.08
C TYR A 579 4.27 37.34 -15.49
N SER A 580 4.47 36.81 -14.27
CA SER A 580 5.59 35.91 -13.90
C SER A 580 5.66 35.67 -12.38
N ASN A 581 5.69 34.39 -11.99
CA ASN A 581 5.95 33.84 -10.65
C ASN A 581 4.96 34.16 -9.52
N THR A 582 3.91 33.36 -9.42
CA THR A 582 3.03 33.23 -8.24
C THR A 582 3.79 32.51 -7.11
N TYR A 583 4.51 33.25 -6.27
CA TYR A 583 5.17 32.67 -5.09
C TYR A 583 4.10 32.33 -4.04
N LEU A 584 3.83 31.03 -3.86
CA LEU A 584 3.15 30.51 -2.68
C LEU A 584 3.89 31.06 -1.44
N ASN A 585 3.18 31.66 -0.48
CA ASN A 585 3.77 32.04 0.80
C ASN A 585 3.46 30.95 1.84
N PRO A 586 4.29 29.89 1.94
CA PRO A 586 4.02 28.73 2.80
C PRO A 586 3.92 29.09 4.28
N ARG A 587 4.64 30.11 4.75
CA ARG A 587 4.56 30.57 6.14
C ARG A 587 3.14 31.01 6.50
N ASN A 588 2.57 31.91 5.71
CA ASN A 588 1.24 32.48 5.95
C ASN A 588 0.15 31.39 5.92
N CYS A 589 0.30 30.40 5.04
CA CYS A 589 -0.61 29.27 4.98
C CYS A 589 -0.57 28.36 6.22
N LEU A 590 0.62 28.05 6.71
CA LEU A 590 0.80 27.23 7.92
C LEU A 590 0.27 27.96 9.16
N GLU A 591 0.57 29.25 9.29
CA GLU A 591 0.06 30.12 10.37
C GLU A 591 -1.47 30.16 10.38
N ARG A 592 -2.12 30.35 9.22
CA ARG A 592 -3.59 30.35 9.12
C ARG A 592 -4.21 29.01 9.51
N TYR A 593 -3.59 27.89 9.13
CA TYR A 593 -4.10 26.58 9.52
C TYR A 593 -4.05 26.39 11.03
N LEU A 594 -2.96 26.80 11.69
CA LEU A 594 -2.84 26.75 13.15
C LEU A 594 -3.89 27.64 13.83
N GLN A 595 -4.07 28.87 13.36
CA GLN A 595 -5.11 29.77 13.88
C GLN A 595 -6.51 29.18 13.70
N HIS A 596 -6.82 28.59 12.54
CA HIS A 596 -8.09 27.94 12.29
C HIS A 596 -8.29 26.73 13.21
N GLN A 597 -7.26 25.89 13.38
CA GLN A 597 -7.32 24.74 14.27
C GLN A 597 -7.50 25.14 15.74
N GLU A 598 -6.85 26.21 16.22
CA GLU A 598 -7.05 26.75 17.55
C GLU A 598 -8.49 27.27 17.73
N ASN A 599 -9.00 28.02 16.76
CA ASN A 599 -10.38 28.51 16.77
C ASN A 599 -11.40 27.36 16.78
N HIS A 600 -11.19 26.31 15.97
CA HIS A 600 -12.05 25.12 15.92
C HIS A 600 -11.87 24.18 17.10
N ARG A 601 -10.71 24.15 17.76
CA ARG A 601 -10.51 23.41 19.03
C ARG A 601 -11.25 24.12 20.16
N ASN A 602 -11.26 25.46 20.15
CA ASN A 602 -11.93 26.27 21.15
C ASN A 602 -13.44 26.35 20.95
N GLN A 603 -13.97 26.14 19.74
CA GLN A 603 -15.42 26.17 19.46
C GLN A 603 -16.26 25.07 20.14
N PRO A 604 -15.89 23.77 20.12
CA PRO A 604 -16.59 22.72 20.86
C PRO A 604 -16.43 22.88 22.36
N LEU A 605 -15.28 23.37 22.83
CA LEU A 605 -15.05 23.75 24.22
C LEU A 605 -16.00 24.88 24.62
N GLN A 606 -16.12 25.94 23.82
CA GLN A 606 -17.06 27.03 24.04
C GLN A 606 -18.52 26.57 23.98
N ASN A 607 -18.92 25.77 23.00
CA ASN A 607 -20.29 25.25 22.87
C ASN A 607 -20.64 24.29 24.03
N SER A 608 -19.74 23.38 24.40
CA SER A 608 -19.94 22.47 25.53
C SER A 608 -20.00 23.25 26.85
N THR A 609 -19.13 24.24 27.04
CA THR A 609 -19.19 25.12 28.22
C THR A 609 -20.44 25.99 28.22
N ALA A 610 -20.94 26.44 27.07
CA ALA A 610 -22.19 27.20 26.97
C ALA A 610 -23.39 26.35 27.36
N THR A 611 -23.50 25.11 26.84
CA THR A 611 -24.56 24.17 27.23
C THR A 611 -24.48 23.82 28.72
N LEU A 612 -23.27 23.55 29.26
CA LEU A 612 -23.07 23.30 30.68
C LEU A 612 -23.40 24.53 31.55
N THR A 613 -23.07 25.74 31.07
CA THR A 613 -23.38 27.01 31.76
C THR A 613 -24.88 27.29 31.75
N SER A 614 -25.59 26.97 30.66
CA SER A 614 -27.06 27.03 30.61
C SER A 614 -27.70 26.04 31.60
N MET A 615 -27.15 24.83 31.74
CA MET A 615 -27.61 23.87 32.75
C MET A 615 -27.33 24.34 34.19
N LEU A 616 -26.20 25.02 34.46
CA LEU A 616 -25.97 25.68 35.75
C LEU A 616 -26.99 26.79 36.03
N GLY A 617 -27.35 27.57 35.00
CA GLY A 617 -28.36 28.63 35.11
C GLY A 617 -29.73 28.04 35.47
N LEU A 618 -30.11 26.92 34.84
CA LEU A 618 -31.32 26.18 35.18
C LEU A 618 -31.28 25.60 36.60
N ALA A 619 -30.16 24.98 37.00
CA ALA A 619 -29.98 24.45 38.35
C ALA A 619 -30.11 25.54 39.43
N SER A 620 -29.53 26.71 39.20
CA SER A 620 -29.66 27.88 40.09
C SER A 620 -31.11 28.39 40.14
N THR A 621 -31.83 28.35 39.02
CA THR A 621 -33.26 28.71 38.98
C THR A 621 -34.10 27.75 39.81
N HIS A 622 -33.84 26.43 39.72
CA HIS A 622 -34.51 25.44 40.55
C HIS A 622 -34.21 25.63 42.05
N MET A 623 -32.98 26.01 42.42
CA MET A 623 -32.65 26.38 43.81
C MET A 623 -33.48 27.55 44.31
N HIS A 624 -33.60 28.64 43.53
CA HIS A 624 -34.41 29.79 43.92
C HIS A 624 -35.91 29.47 44.03
N GLN A 625 -36.38 28.41 43.36
CA GLN A 625 -37.75 27.92 43.45
C GLN A 625 -37.96 26.88 44.57
N GLY A 626 -36.93 26.57 45.37
CA GLY A 626 -36.99 25.56 46.42
C GLY A 626 -37.01 24.11 45.92
N GLN A 627 -36.73 23.89 44.63
CA GLN A 627 -36.68 22.58 43.97
C GLN A 627 -35.27 21.99 44.12
N TRP A 628 -34.92 21.65 45.37
CA TRP A 628 -33.56 21.26 45.74
C TRP A 628 -33.09 19.96 45.09
N LYS A 629 -34.00 19.03 44.78
CA LYS A 629 -33.65 17.73 44.20
C LYS A 629 -33.33 17.85 42.71
N GLU A 630 -34.12 18.64 41.99
CA GLU A 630 -33.93 18.96 40.58
C GLU A 630 -32.65 19.78 40.36
N ALA A 631 -32.36 20.71 41.27
CA ALA A 631 -31.09 21.45 41.27
C ALA A 631 -29.89 20.52 41.48
N GLU A 632 -29.96 19.62 42.46
CA GLU A 632 -28.91 18.62 42.72
C GLU A 632 -28.62 17.78 41.48
N ASP A 633 -29.65 17.20 40.88
CA ASP A 633 -29.50 16.30 39.74
C ASP A 633 -28.81 17.00 38.56
N LEU A 634 -29.11 18.29 38.34
CA LEU A 634 -28.45 19.10 37.31
C LEU A 634 -27.00 19.45 37.68
N PHE A 635 -26.72 19.84 38.92
CA PHE A 635 -25.35 20.16 39.35
C PHE A 635 -24.43 18.93 39.30
N VAL A 636 -24.91 17.76 39.74
CA VAL A 636 -24.14 16.50 39.67
C VAL A 636 -23.83 16.14 38.22
N GLN A 637 -24.79 16.30 37.31
CA GLN A 637 -24.58 16.05 35.87
C GLN A 637 -23.55 16.98 35.23
N VAL A 638 -23.38 18.19 35.77
CA VAL A 638 -22.53 19.24 35.18
C VAL A 638 -21.10 19.25 35.76
N ILE A 639 -20.91 18.88 37.03
CA ILE A 639 -19.62 19.02 37.73
C ILE A 639 -18.54 18.09 37.17
N GLU A 640 -18.83 16.82 36.88
CA GLU A 640 -17.83 15.90 36.32
C GLU A 640 -17.39 16.28 34.90
N PRO A 641 -18.31 16.65 33.99
CA PRO A 641 -17.93 17.26 32.72
C PRO A 641 -17.09 18.53 32.90
N PHE A 642 -17.42 19.44 33.82
CA PHE A 642 -16.61 20.64 34.03
C PHE A 642 -15.22 20.35 34.59
N LYS A 643 -15.08 19.42 35.53
CA LYS A 643 -13.76 18.97 36.00
C LYS A 643 -12.90 18.41 34.87
N ARG A 644 -13.50 17.64 33.95
CA ARG A 644 -12.80 17.08 32.78
C ARG A 644 -12.43 18.14 31.74
N ILE A 645 -13.30 19.10 31.50
CA ILE A 645 -13.16 20.10 30.42
C ILE A 645 -12.29 21.29 30.86
N LEU A 646 -12.55 21.85 32.04
CA LEU A 646 -11.92 23.08 32.54
C LEU A 646 -10.86 22.82 33.61
N GLY A 647 -10.83 21.62 34.18
CA GLY A 647 -9.98 21.27 35.32
C GLY A 647 -10.69 21.46 36.66
N ALA A 648 -10.20 20.76 37.69
CA ALA A 648 -10.76 20.79 39.05
C ALA A 648 -10.60 22.16 39.72
N ASP A 649 -9.54 22.88 39.39
CA ASP A 649 -9.18 24.18 39.97
C ASP A 649 -9.83 25.38 39.27
N HIS A 650 -10.58 25.16 38.19
CA HIS A 650 -11.18 26.24 37.42
C HIS A 650 -12.27 26.98 38.23
N PRO A 651 -12.33 28.33 38.20
CA PRO A 651 -13.30 29.11 38.98
C PRO A 651 -14.76 28.66 38.80
N GLY A 652 -15.17 28.32 37.58
CA GLY A 652 -16.52 27.80 37.30
C GLY A 652 -16.80 26.42 37.89
N THR A 653 -15.80 25.53 37.93
CA THR A 653 -15.91 24.21 38.58
C THR A 653 -16.05 24.38 40.09
N LEU A 654 -15.18 25.21 40.69
CA LEU A 654 -15.20 25.52 42.12
C LEU A 654 -16.51 26.21 42.55
N ASN A 655 -17.06 27.09 41.70
CA ASN A 655 -18.34 27.74 41.96
C ASN A 655 -19.49 26.74 41.95
N SER A 656 -19.54 25.86 40.94
CA SER A 656 -20.57 24.83 40.82
C SER A 656 -20.55 23.87 42.00
N MET A 657 -19.35 23.46 42.45
CA MET A 657 -19.20 22.60 43.63
C MET A 657 -19.63 23.30 44.93
N ASN A 658 -19.31 24.58 45.11
CA ASN A 658 -19.77 25.37 46.26
C ASN A 658 -21.31 25.50 46.27
N THR A 659 -21.91 25.71 45.10
CA THR A 659 -23.37 25.82 44.97
C THR A 659 -24.06 24.47 45.21
N LEU A 660 -23.52 23.35 44.71
CA LEU A 660 -24.02 22.02 45.02
C LEU A 660 -23.94 21.72 46.52
N ALA A 661 -22.85 22.11 47.18
CA ALA A 661 -22.73 21.96 48.62
C ALA A 661 -23.81 22.75 49.37
N SER A 662 -24.14 23.97 48.91
CA SER A 662 -25.28 24.73 49.43
C SER A 662 -26.61 24.00 49.22
N THR A 663 -26.81 23.37 48.05
CA THR A 663 -27.99 22.51 47.81
C THR A 663 -28.07 21.36 48.82
N TYR A 664 -26.96 20.66 49.09
CA TYR A 664 -26.92 19.62 50.12
C TYR A 664 -27.19 20.14 51.52
N MET A 665 -26.68 21.32 51.85
CA MET A 665 -27.01 22.00 53.10
C MET A 665 -28.52 22.22 53.24
N HIS A 666 -29.19 22.80 52.25
CA HIS A 666 -30.64 23.01 52.30
C HIS A 666 -31.46 21.70 52.37
N GLN A 667 -30.92 20.58 51.88
CA GLN A 667 -31.52 19.26 52.02
C GLN A 667 -31.24 18.57 53.39
N GLY A 668 -30.45 19.18 54.28
CA GLY A 668 -30.05 18.58 55.54
C GLY A 668 -28.90 17.56 55.43
N ARG A 669 -28.24 17.49 54.27
CA ARG A 669 -27.18 16.54 53.93
C ARG A 669 -25.80 17.13 54.18
N TRP A 670 -25.53 17.42 55.44
CA TRP A 670 -24.37 18.20 55.86
C TRP A 670 -23.03 17.50 55.62
N LYS A 671 -22.99 16.16 55.55
CA LYS A 671 -21.74 15.42 55.31
C LYS A 671 -21.30 15.54 53.85
N GLU A 672 -22.24 15.40 52.92
CA GLU A 672 -21.98 15.59 51.50
C GLU A 672 -21.58 17.04 51.18
N ALA A 673 -22.21 18.02 51.85
CA ALA A 673 -21.80 19.42 51.75
C ALA A 673 -20.33 19.62 52.18
N GLU A 674 -19.91 19.00 53.29
CA GLU A 674 -18.52 19.04 53.77
C GLU A 674 -17.54 18.44 52.75
N GLU A 675 -17.85 17.26 52.20
CA GLU A 675 -17.01 16.57 51.21
C GLU A 675 -16.73 17.44 49.97
N HIS A 676 -17.71 18.26 49.55
CA HIS A 676 -17.55 19.20 48.44
C HIS A 676 -16.87 20.52 48.83
N LEU A 677 -17.10 21.04 50.04
CA LEU A 677 -16.58 22.34 50.47
C LEU A 677 -15.10 22.31 50.86
N ILE A 678 -14.60 21.23 51.47
CA ILE A 678 -13.18 21.11 51.84
C ILE A 678 -12.26 21.34 50.62
N PRO A 679 -12.37 20.58 49.51
CA PRO A 679 -11.49 20.77 48.37
C PRO A 679 -11.66 22.15 47.71
N VAL A 680 -12.87 22.72 47.75
CA VAL A 680 -13.13 24.08 47.21
C VAL A 680 -12.42 25.15 48.03
N VAL A 681 -12.50 25.07 49.36
CA VAL A 681 -11.83 26.02 50.26
C VAL A 681 -10.31 25.92 50.12
N GLU A 682 -9.76 24.71 50.06
CA GLU A 682 -8.31 24.52 49.87
C GLU A 682 -7.81 25.05 48.53
N ALA A 683 -8.53 24.76 47.43
CA ALA A 683 -8.20 25.28 46.11
C ALA A 683 -8.30 26.81 46.05
N ARG A 684 -9.38 27.41 46.58
CA ARG A 684 -9.56 28.87 46.59
C ARG A 684 -8.54 29.58 47.47
N LYS A 685 -8.18 29.01 48.63
CA LYS A 685 -7.08 29.51 49.46
C LYS A 685 -5.75 29.53 48.71
N ARG A 686 -5.44 28.45 47.98
CA ARG A 686 -4.21 28.34 47.17
C ARG A 686 -4.19 29.31 45.99
N LEU A 687 -5.31 29.44 45.28
CA LEU A 687 -5.38 30.14 43.99
C LEU A 687 -5.69 31.64 44.13
N LEU A 688 -6.57 32.01 45.05
CA LEU A 688 -7.11 33.37 45.18
C LEU A 688 -6.64 34.07 46.47
N GLY A 689 -6.08 33.32 47.42
CA GLY A 689 -5.75 33.83 48.74
C GLY A 689 -6.95 33.86 49.71
N LEU A 690 -6.66 34.15 50.97
CA LEU A 690 -7.64 34.15 52.06
C LEU A 690 -8.63 35.32 52.00
N GLU A 691 -8.22 36.47 51.47
CA GLU A 691 -9.04 37.69 51.44
C GLU A 691 -10.02 37.75 50.27
N HIS A 692 -9.93 36.82 49.31
CA HIS A 692 -10.81 36.86 48.15
C HIS A 692 -12.27 36.56 48.56
N PRO A 693 -13.28 37.36 48.11
CA PRO A 693 -14.69 37.16 48.48
C PRO A 693 -15.20 35.72 48.32
N ASN A 694 -14.94 35.08 47.18
CA ASN A 694 -15.31 33.68 46.95
C ASN A 694 -14.65 32.68 47.94
N THR A 695 -13.42 32.95 48.40
CA THR A 695 -12.77 32.13 49.44
C THR A 695 -13.51 32.30 50.76
N LEU A 696 -13.85 33.54 51.12
CA LEU A 696 -14.59 33.88 52.33
C LEU A 696 -15.99 33.25 52.34
N THR A 697 -16.73 33.32 51.23
CA THR A 697 -18.06 32.67 51.10
C THR A 697 -17.97 31.16 51.25
N SER A 698 -16.97 30.50 50.65
CA SER A 698 -16.81 29.05 50.77
C SER A 698 -16.46 28.63 52.19
N MET A 699 -15.61 29.41 52.86
CA MET A 699 -15.25 29.20 54.26
C MET A 699 -16.44 29.43 55.18
N HIS A 700 -17.27 30.45 54.93
CA HIS A 700 -18.52 30.67 55.63
C HIS A 700 -19.46 29.45 55.50
N ASN A 701 -19.67 28.94 54.29
CA ASN A 701 -20.51 27.77 54.04
C ASN A 701 -19.98 26.51 54.74
N LEU A 702 -18.66 26.32 54.76
CA LEU A 702 -18.02 25.20 55.48
C LEU A 702 -18.20 25.33 57.00
N ALA A 703 -18.01 26.54 57.54
CA ALA A 703 -18.22 26.81 58.97
C ALA A 703 -19.69 26.60 59.38
N SER A 704 -20.63 27.05 58.56
CA SER A 704 -22.06 26.82 58.76
C SER A 704 -22.40 25.32 58.68
N THR A 705 -21.79 24.59 57.75
CA THR A 705 -21.93 23.12 57.67
C THR A 705 -21.49 22.45 58.97
N TYR A 706 -20.33 22.81 59.52
CA TYR A 706 -19.88 22.31 60.83
C TYR A 706 -20.81 22.71 61.97
N MET A 707 -21.36 23.92 61.94
CA MET A 707 -22.36 24.39 62.89
C MET A 707 -23.60 23.47 62.86
N HIS A 708 -24.15 23.17 61.68
CA HIS A 708 -25.29 22.25 61.55
C HIS A 708 -24.98 20.80 61.94
N GLN A 709 -23.72 20.36 61.81
CA GLN A 709 -23.24 19.07 62.33
C GLN A 709 -22.95 19.06 63.85
N ALA A 710 -23.23 20.16 64.56
CA ALA A 710 -22.88 20.36 65.97
C ALA A 710 -21.37 20.31 66.30
N ARG A 711 -20.53 20.55 65.29
CA ARG A 711 -19.05 20.64 65.39
C ARG A 711 -18.62 22.08 65.69
N TRP A 712 -19.07 22.60 66.83
CA TRP A 712 -18.99 24.03 67.17
C TRP A 712 -17.56 24.58 67.24
N LYS A 713 -16.58 23.78 67.65
CA LYS A 713 -15.17 24.21 67.74
C LYS A 713 -14.54 24.45 66.35
N GLU A 714 -14.89 23.61 65.38
CA GLU A 714 -14.37 23.73 64.01
C GLU A 714 -15.08 24.86 63.27
N ALA A 715 -16.39 25.04 63.50
CA ALA A 715 -17.13 26.20 63.02
C ALA A 715 -16.53 27.52 63.54
N GLU A 716 -16.26 27.61 64.85
CA GLU A 716 -15.60 28.77 65.47
C GLU A 716 -14.25 29.08 64.82
N ALA A 717 -13.38 28.07 64.68
CA ALA A 717 -12.05 28.24 64.12
C ALA A 717 -12.07 28.83 62.70
N ILE A 718 -13.07 28.48 61.89
CA ILE A 718 -13.24 29.02 60.54
C ILE A 718 -13.90 30.40 60.58
N PHE A 719 -14.98 30.61 61.34
CA PHE A 719 -15.64 31.92 61.41
C PHE A 719 -14.70 33.03 61.89
N VAL A 720 -13.84 32.76 62.88
CA VAL A 720 -12.83 33.71 63.34
C VAL A 720 -11.83 34.06 62.22
N GLN A 721 -11.46 33.09 61.37
CA GLN A 721 -10.60 33.34 60.22
C GLN A 721 -11.28 34.15 59.10
N VAL A 722 -12.61 34.10 58.99
CA VAL A 722 -13.37 34.78 57.92
C VAL A 722 -13.70 36.23 58.29
N ILE A 723 -14.06 36.50 59.55
CA ILE A 723 -14.65 37.79 59.94
C ILE A 723 -13.72 38.99 59.72
N GLU A 724 -12.45 38.91 60.13
CA GLU A 724 -11.52 40.05 59.98
C GLU A 724 -11.21 40.36 58.50
N PRO A 725 -10.87 39.36 57.65
CA PRO A 725 -10.79 39.59 56.21
C PRO A 725 -12.08 40.13 55.59
N SER A 726 -13.26 39.60 55.98
CA SER A 726 -14.54 40.08 55.47
C SER A 726 -14.82 41.54 55.82
N LYS A 727 -14.45 42.00 57.03
CA LYS A 727 -14.55 43.42 57.42
C LYS A 727 -13.68 44.32 56.54
N GLY A 728 -12.47 43.87 56.20
CA GLY A 728 -11.55 44.62 55.34
C GLY A 728 -11.99 44.67 53.87
N VAL A 729 -12.51 43.56 53.34
CA VAL A 729 -12.80 43.39 51.91
C VAL A 729 -14.22 43.80 51.53
N LEU A 730 -15.21 43.36 52.31
CA LEU A 730 -16.64 43.62 52.04
C LEU A 730 -17.16 44.83 52.82
N GLY A 731 -16.50 45.16 53.93
CA GLY A 731 -16.94 46.17 54.88
C GLY A 731 -17.61 45.58 56.11
N VAL A 732 -17.55 46.33 57.20
CA VAL A 732 -18.08 45.93 58.52
C VAL A 732 -19.59 45.74 58.50
N ASP A 733 -20.31 46.57 57.74
CA ASP A 733 -21.77 46.55 57.63
C ASP A 733 -22.29 45.64 56.49
N HIS A 734 -21.42 44.92 55.77
CA HIS A 734 -21.86 44.07 54.65
C HIS A 734 -22.69 42.88 55.15
N PRO A 735 -23.79 42.50 54.46
CA PRO A 735 -24.64 41.37 54.86
C PRO A 735 -23.88 40.08 55.19
N ASP A 736 -22.94 39.66 54.35
CA ASP A 736 -22.15 38.44 54.58
C ASP A 736 -21.21 38.53 55.79
N THR A 737 -20.66 39.72 56.07
CA THR A 737 -19.86 39.97 57.27
C THR A 737 -20.74 39.86 58.52
N LEU A 738 -21.91 40.47 58.48
CA LEU A 738 -22.90 40.43 59.56
C LEU A 738 -23.45 39.01 59.79
N ALA A 739 -23.72 38.26 58.72
CA ALA A 739 -24.16 36.86 58.79
C ALA A 739 -23.08 35.96 59.42
N SER A 740 -21.81 36.14 59.03
CA SER A 740 -20.69 35.41 59.62
C SER A 740 -20.52 35.71 61.11
N MET A 741 -20.67 36.97 61.51
CA MET A 741 -20.63 37.39 62.92
C MET A 741 -21.83 36.83 63.71
N SER A 742 -23.03 36.84 63.14
CA SER A 742 -24.23 36.28 63.79
C SER A 742 -24.14 34.75 63.98
N ASN A 743 -23.59 34.04 62.99
CA ASN A 743 -23.35 32.59 63.09
C ASN A 743 -22.24 32.25 64.10
N LEU A 744 -21.20 33.08 64.21
CA LEU A 744 -20.20 32.94 65.29
C LEU A 744 -20.82 33.19 66.67
N ALA A 745 -21.67 34.21 66.81
CA ALA A 745 -22.38 34.50 68.07
C ALA A 745 -23.29 33.34 68.47
N SER A 746 -24.01 32.77 67.50
CA SER A 746 -24.81 31.56 67.67
C SER A 746 -23.95 30.35 68.06
N THR A 747 -22.75 30.22 67.51
CA THR A 747 -21.79 29.17 67.87
C THR A 747 -21.32 29.33 69.33
N TYR A 748 -21.00 30.55 69.78
CA TYR A 748 -20.69 30.83 71.19
C TYR A 748 -21.87 30.53 72.11
N MET A 749 -23.09 30.87 71.70
CA MET A 749 -24.32 30.53 72.41
C MET A 749 -24.43 29.00 72.57
N ARG A 750 -24.24 28.21 71.50
CA ARG A 750 -24.27 26.73 71.58
C ARG A 750 -23.16 26.16 72.47
N GLN A 751 -22.03 26.83 72.58
CA GLN A 751 -20.93 26.49 73.50
C GLN A 751 -21.13 26.99 74.94
N ARG A 752 -22.27 27.63 75.27
CA ARG A 752 -22.57 28.25 76.57
C ARG A 752 -21.69 29.45 76.94
N ARG A 753 -21.06 30.08 75.94
CA ARG A 753 -20.26 31.30 76.07
C ARG A 753 -21.16 32.52 75.87
N TRP A 754 -22.12 32.68 76.79
CA TRP A 754 -23.23 33.64 76.62
C TRP A 754 -22.79 35.10 76.57
N LYS A 755 -21.71 35.46 77.25
CA LYS A 755 -21.21 36.85 77.28
C LYS A 755 -20.62 37.26 75.93
N GLU A 756 -19.82 36.39 75.33
CA GLU A 756 -19.23 36.62 74.00
C GLU A 756 -20.29 36.58 72.90
N ALA A 757 -21.30 35.72 73.03
CA ALA A 757 -22.46 35.71 72.13
C ALA A 757 -23.24 37.02 72.20
N GLU A 758 -23.52 37.54 73.40
CA GLU A 758 -24.19 38.82 73.60
C GLU A 758 -23.43 39.97 72.94
N ASP A 759 -22.13 40.10 73.24
CA ASP A 759 -21.32 41.20 72.74
C ASP A 759 -21.25 41.22 71.21
N LEU A 760 -21.28 40.04 70.58
CA LEU A 760 -21.26 39.90 69.13
C LEU A 760 -22.66 40.11 68.49
N PHE A 761 -23.74 39.62 69.10
CA PHE A 761 -25.11 39.92 68.62
C PHE A 761 -25.43 41.41 68.71
N MET A 762 -25.01 42.09 69.78
CA MET A 762 -25.17 43.53 69.93
C MET A 762 -24.44 44.33 68.83
N GLN A 763 -23.29 43.84 68.38
CA GLN A 763 -22.55 44.44 67.25
C GLN A 763 -23.24 44.22 65.90
N VAL A 764 -24.04 43.15 65.74
CA VAL A 764 -24.68 42.81 64.45
C VAL A 764 -26.06 43.44 64.29
N ILE A 765 -26.88 43.49 65.35
CA ILE A 765 -28.32 43.83 65.24
C ILE A 765 -28.56 45.23 64.67
N GLU A 766 -27.85 46.26 65.16
CA GLU A 766 -28.07 47.64 64.68
C GLU A 766 -27.58 47.83 63.23
N PRO A 767 -26.38 47.37 62.82
CA PRO A 767 -26.02 47.31 61.41
C PRO A 767 -27.01 46.54 60.54
N SER A 768 -27.47 45.35 60.96
CA SER A 768 -28.45 44.57 60.20
C SER A 768 -29.78 45.30 60.03
N LYS A 769 -30.27 46.02 61.05
CA LYS A 769 -31.47 46.87 60.91
C LYS A 769 -31.30 47.97 59.86
N ARG A 770 -30.11 48.57 59.76
CA ARG A 770 -29.82 49.64 58.78
C ARG A 770 -29.70 49.10 57.36
N VAL A 771 -29.05 47.94 57.20
CA VAL A 771 -28.67 47.40 55.88
C VAL A 771 -29.74 46.48 55.31
N LEU A 772 -30.25 45.54 56.11
CA LEU A 772 -31.24 44.55 55.69
C LEU A 772 -32.68 44.99 56.01
N GLY A 773 -32.83 45.90 56.96
CA GLY A 773 -34.12 46.31 57.50
C GLY A 773 -34.44 45.59 58.82
N ALA A 774 -35.29 46.22 59.63
CA ALA A 774 -35.70 45.70 60.94
C ALA A 774 -36.57 44.43 60.86
N GLU A 775 -37.17 44.19 59.70
CA GLU A 775 -38.11 43.10 59.44
C GLU A 775 -37.46 41.93 58.68
N HIS A 776 -36.18 42.04 58.29
CA HIS A 776 -35.48 40.98 57.57
C HIS A 776 -35.29 39.73 58.45
N PRO A 777 -35.46 38.51 57.90
CA PRO A 777 -35.31 37.26 58.65
C PRO A 777 -34.01 37.17 59.47
N ASP A 778 -32.87 37.58 58.92
CA ASP A 778 -31.58 37.53 59.62
C ASP A 778 -31.48 38.51 60.78
N THR A 779 -32.07 39.71 60.64
CA THR A 779 -32.17 40.70 61.73
C THR A 779 -33.04 40.15 62.85
N LEU A 780 -34.19 39.58 62.49
CA LEU A 780 -35.13 38.98 63.44
C LEU A 780 -34.53 37.73 64.13
N ASN A 781 -33.78 36.91 63.42
CA ASN A 781 -33.08 35.74 63.98
C ASN A 781 -31.98 36.15 64.95
N SER A 782 -31.18 37.15 64.61
CA SER A 782 -30.15 37.69 65.51
C SER A 782 -30.76 38.28 66.79
N MET A 783 -31.87 39.02 66.66
CA MET A 783 -32.64 39.52 67.82
C MET A 783 -33.22 38.38 68.66
N SER A 784 -33.75 37.33 68.02
CA SER A 784 -34.29 36.15 68.71
C SER A 784 -33.21 35.43 69.51
N ASN A 785 -32.03 35.23 68.92
CA ASN A 785 -30.90 34.60 69.59
C ASN A 785 -30.35 35.46 70.74
N LEU A 786 -30.42 36.80 70.64
CA LEU A 786 -30.07 37.68 71.75
C LEU A 786 -31.10 37.61 72.90
N VAL A 787 -32.40 37.50 72.60
CA VAL A 787 -33.45 37.24 73.63
C VAL A 787 -33.15 35.94 74.38
N LEU A 788 -32.82 34.87 73.65
CA LEU A 788 -32.43 33.59 74.26
C LEU A 788 -31.16 33.75 75.11
N THR A 789 -30.18 34.49 74.62
CA THR A 789 -28.93 34.75 75.35
C THR A 789 -29.20 35.49 76.67
N PHE A 790 -30.03 36.53 76.69
CA PHE A 790 -30.44 37.21 77.93
C PHE A 790 -31.21 36.28 78.88
N SER A 791 -32.08 35.43 78.33
CA SER A 791 -32.82 34.43 79.12
C SER A 791 -31.87 33.43 79.79
N TYR A 792 -30.88 32.90 79.06
CA TYR A 792 -29.86 32.00 79.61
C TYR A 792 -28.94 32.68 80.64
N GLN A 793 -28.76 34.00 80.56
CA GLN A 793 -28.05 34.81 81.56
C GLN A 793 -28.94 35.20 82.77
N GLY A 794 -30.24 34.87 82.77
CA GLY A 794 -31.20 35.25 83.82
C GLY A 794 -31.66 36.71 83.78
N ARG A 795 -31.38 37.43 82.68
CA ARG A 795 -31.76 38.84 82.46
C ARG A 795 -33.14 38.96 81.81
N TRP A 796 -34.15 38.46 82.52
CA TRP A 796 -35.52 38.31 82.00
C TRP A 796 -36.17 39.62 81.54
N LYS A 797 -35.92 40.74 82.24
CA LYS A 797 -36.49 42.04 81.89
C LYS A 797 -36.00 42.54 80.52
N GLU A 798 -34.71 42.35 80.24
CA GLU A 798 -34.11 42.77 78.97
C GLU A 798 -34.53 41.84 77.82
N ALA A 799 -34.62 40.53 78.11
CA ALA A 799 -35.19 39.55 77.19
C ALA A 799 -36.65 39.90 76.82
N GLU A 800 -37.48 40.27 77.81
CA GLU A 800 -38.88 40.64 77.60
C GLU A 800 -39.03 41.88 76.72
N VAL A 801 -38.26 42.95 76.97
CA VAL A 801 -38.30 44.17 76.15
C VAL A 801 -37.94 43.87 74.70
N LEU A 802 -36.85 43.13 74.47
CA LEU A 802 -36.40 42.79 73.12
C LEU A 802 -37.35 41.80 72.42
N PHE A 803 -37.95 40.88 73.18
CA PHE A 803 -38.96 39.94 72.67
C PHE A 803 -40.23 40.66 72.20
N LEU A 804 -40.69 41.68 72.92
CA LEU A 804 -41.83 42.50 72.50
C LEU A 804 -41.55 43.22 71.18
N GLN A 805 -40.35 43.79 71.01
CA GLN A 805 -39.92 44.41 69.75
C GLN A 805 -39.89 43.41 68.60
N LEU A 806 -39.33 42.22 68.84
CA LEU A 806 -39.29 41.13 67.86
C LEU A 806 -40.71 40.70 67.44
N ARG A 807 -41.63 40.57 68.39
CA ARG A 807 -43.03 40.17 68.14
C ARG A 807 -43.75 41.20 67.27
N GLU A 808 -43.55 42.49 67.53
CA GLU A 808 -44.14 43.56 66.71
C GLU A 808 -43.57 43.59 65.28
N ALA A 809 -42.27 43.35 65.12
CA ALA A 809 -41.66 43.27 63.80
C ALA A 809 -42.16 42.02 63.03
N ARG A 810 -42.22 40.85 63.66
CA ARG A 810 -42.76 39.62 63.05
C ARG A 810 -44.24 39.74 62.67
N LYS A 811 -45.05 40.43 63.49
CA LYS A 811 -46.46 40.67 63.17
C LYS A 811 -46.63 41.49 61.88
N ARG A 812 -45.77 42.50 61.67
CA ARG A 812 -45.79 43.31 60.43
C ARG A 812 -45.43 42.51 59.19
N VAL A 813 -44.51 41.55 59.32
CA VAL A 813 -44.14 40.65 58.22
C VAL A 813 -45.26 39.65 57.89
N LEU A 814 -45.98 39.13 58.90
CA LEU A 814 -47.03 38.13 58.70
C LEU A 814 -48.34 38.70 58.11
N ASP A 815 -48.60 40.01 58.22
CA ASP A 815 -49.73 40.68 57.53
C ASP A 815 -49.45 40.95 56.03
N VAL A 816 -48.21 40.71 55.55
CA VAL A 816 -47.82 40.81 54.14
C VAL A 816 -47.51 39.40 53.64
N GLU A 817 -48.45 38.78 52.92
CA GLU A 817 -48.29 37.41 52.40
C GLU A 817 -47.08 37.29 51.44
N HIS A 818 -45.93 36.84 51.96
CA HIS A 818 -44.76 36.45 51.16
C HIS A 818 -44.37 34.97 51.43
N PRO A 819 -44.13 34.14 50.40
CA PRO A 819 -43.89 32.69 50.55
C PRO A 819 -42.69 32.32 51.43
N ASP A 820 -41.62 33.11 51.43
CA ASP A 820 -40.40 32.84 52.22
C ASP A 820 -40.61 32.99 53.74
N THR A 821 -41.69 33.64 54.16
CA THR A 821 -42.04 33.83 55.58
C THR A 821 -42.58 32.55 56.21
N LEU A 822 -43.13 31.62 55.42
CA LEU A 822 -43.81 30.42 55.94
C LEU A 822 -42.86 29.24 56.23
N ALA A 823 -41.67 29.20 55.63
CA ALA A 823 -40.74 28.06 55.80
C ALA A 823 -40.04 28.02 57.18
N ASN A 824 -39.96 29.15 57.89
CA ASN A 824 -39.26 29.25 59.17
C ASN A 824 -40.18 29.26 60.42
N VAL A 825 -41.47 28.95 60.26
CA VAL A 825 -42.43 28.89 61.38
C VAL A 825 -42.49 27.51 62.05
N GLY A 826 -41.74 26.52 61.53
CA GLY A 826 -41.80 25.13 61.99
C GLY A 826 -41.07 24.78 63.30
N SER A 827 -40.44 25.74 63.99
CA SER A 827 -39.82 25.45 65.29
C SER A 827 -39.90 26.62 66.26
N ILE A 828 -41.04 26.73 66.95
CA ILE A 828 -41.15 27.30 68.29
C ILE A 828 -41.93 26.30 69.13
#